data_AF-A0A1X2H9F4-F1
#
_entry.id   AF-A0A1X2H9F4-F1
#
_cell.length_a   1.000
_cell.length_b   1.000
_cell.length_c   1.000
_cell.angle_alpha   90.00
_cell.angle_beta   90.00
_cell.angle_gamma   90.00
#
_symmetry.space_group_name_H-M   'P 1'
#
loop_
_entity.id
_entity.type
_entity.pdbx_description
1 polymer ?
#
loop_
_entity_poly.entity_id
_entity_poly.type
_entity_poly.pdbx_seq_one_letter_code
_entity_poly.pdbx_strand_id
1 'polypeptide(L)'
;MTIDTTVKSQVGQLLMCGFHGVEPTPGIIDLIENHNLGSVILFSRNIESPEQVQRLTHQLQTIAHKAGHTRPLFIAVDQENGVVRRLGHSGTYLPGNMGLGALDSSTDAYTVARATAKELLALGINWNLAPVLDVNNNPLNPVIGVRSFGQDPHQVARLGLAQTEGYHRGKVATSVKHFPGHGDTATDSHLGVPVIEKTIDELAQVELIPFQRSFDVPSDAPAYPTSVMIAHMSLPHIIPEPGLVSSLASSVVRDLLRTSMGYQGIIITDCLEMEAVKDTVGTAQAALVALQAGNDMAMISHTYEFQRDAFSKIADALQAKKLDEAALEASFRRVAELKDRFLSWEEVLEKKPLSIVGAPEHKRLSKDLYDRIPTVVRDRTQLLPLQLKKEDHVLFLAAHVPTTLAVDSEKEPFNSFNASLTQRHSNVKYVIYNENTPDMTREIADADLVLLGTANANLYPFQVDMVKLAHKHARKLVVAAVMNPYDLMEFPDVNTYLVTYEYTPAAHEAAVRVLFGETKARSHLPVTIPNVDDAIQPTRPLLTTYRDATDAEAVHGLWMQIFEKTFPLALDKLRLILNTAAEGMHLVARDHQGKVIGFVATQIRRGPNDRNDELMLLMVCPDHRRRGIGTRLHDAALEHLRQQGAVHLQLGASYPRFFPGVPDSADAGFFERRGWQAGNLVHDLEHDALQQYKTPASLTRRITDDQVWFGRIRPNEIWELYSFQQRYFPYWLSTYQHHAELGDYQDLIVARQGSEQGPIIGSLILNTTHISHERRSDLVWTEPALFGSKSGGMACVGIAEEQRGRKLGLRLVDYAHQVLQRRGVEKSYVDWVEAVAFYDHAAYHIWRSYRMYSM
;
A
#
# COMPACT_ATOMS: atom_id res chain seq x y z
N MET A 1 40.50 17.32 25.58
CA MET A 1 39.13 16.85 25.83
C MET A 1 39.07 15.40 25.41
N THR A 2 39.04 14.51 26.40
CA THR A 2 38.87 13.06 26.26
C THR A 2 37.50 12.78 25.67
N ILE A 3 37.44 11.98 24.61
CA ILE A 3 36.18 11.47 24.05
C ILE A 3 35.51 10.66 25.16
N ASP A 4 34.29 11.06 25.49
CA ASP A 4 33.48 10.48 26.55
C ASP A 4 33.25 8.98 26.27
N THR A 5 33.36 8.14 27.30
CA THR A 5 33.10 6.69 27.22
C THR A 5 31.71 6.39 26.65
N THR A 6 30.79 7.36 26.78
CA THR A 6 29.43 7.37 26.23
C THR A 6 29.38 7.32 24.70
N VAL A 7 30.34 7.91 23.97
CA VAL A 7 30.33 7.91 22.49
C VAL A 7 30.78 6.56 21.93
N LYS A 8 31.73 5.89 22.61
CA LYS A 8 32.18 4.54 22.21
C LYS A 8 31.07 3.50 22.36
N SER A 9 30.25 3.60 23.41
CA SER A 9 29.10 2.70 23.58
C SER A 9 27.95 3.02 22.61
N GLN A 10 27.88 4.21 22.00
CA GLN A 10 26.82 4.51 21.04
C GLN A 10 27.03 3.87 19.66
N VAL A 11 28.26 3.52 19.26
CA VAL A 11 28.59 2.92 17.95
C VAL A 11 27.69 1.74 17.59
N GLY A 12 27.32 0.90 18.57
CA GLY A 12 26.45 -0.25 18.31
C GLY A 12 25.09 0.11 17.74
N GLN A 13 24.59 1.33 17.97
CA GLN A 13 23.35 1.79 17.37
C GLN A 13 23.42 1.96 15.84
N LEU A 14 24.63 2.08 15.27
CA LEU A 14 24.87 2.21 13.83
C LEU A 14 25.19 0.87 13.15
N LEU A 15 25.06 -0.24 13.87
CA LEU A 15 25.36 -1.58 13.36
C LEU A 15 24.12 -2.47 13.38
N MET A 16 24.01 -3.30 12.34
CA MET A 16 23.06 -4.39 12.25
C MET A 16 23.83 -5.71 12.11
N CYS A 17 23.67 -6.61 13.08
CA CYS A 17 24.40 -7.87 13.12
C CYS A 17 23.45 -9.08 13.11
N GLY A 18 23.84 -10.18 12.48
CA GLY A 18 23.12 -11.45 12.55
C GLY A 18 23.92 -12.55 13.26
N PHE A 19 23.34 -13.74 13.36
CA PHE A 19 23.99 -14.90 13.98
C PHE A 19 23.43 -16.23 13.42
N HIS A 20 24.06 -17.35 13.78
CA HIS A 20 23.62 -18.70 13.42
C HIS A 20 22.93 -19.40 14.60
N GLY A 21 21.87 -20.16 14.30
CA GLY A 21 21.10 -20.93 15.29
C GLY A 21 19.75 -20.31 15.63
N VAL A 22 18.93 -21.06 16.35
CA VAL A 22 17.53 -20.72 16.67
C VAL A 22 17.37 -20.08 18.06
N GLU A 23 18.47 -19.82 18.76
CA GLU A 23 18.52 -19.16 20.07
C GLU A 23 19.69 -18.15 20.11
N PRO A 24 19.66 -17.12 20.99
CA PRO A 24 20.75 -16.16 21.09
C PRO A 24 22.08 -16.86 21.41
N THR A 25 23.10 -16.65 20.56
CA THR A 25 24.45 -17.17 20.78
C THR A 25 25.22 -16.30 21.79
N PRO A 26 26.29 -16.83 22.41
CA PRO A 26 27.17 -16.01 23.26
C PRO A 26 27.71 -14.76 22.53
N GLY A 27 27.98 -14.86 21.22
CA GLY A 27 28.47 -13.74 20.41
C GLY A 27 27.44 -12.62 20.27
N ILE A 28 26.18 -12.92 19.93
CA ILE A 28 25.16 -11.85 19.81
C ILE A 28 24.80 -11.25 21.17
N ILE A 29 24.83 -12.06 22.24
CA ILE A 29 24.64 -11.59 23.62
C ILE A 29 25.73 -10.57 23.97
N ASP A 30 27.00 -10.90 23.71
CA ASP A 30 28.13 -9.98 23.95
C ASP A 30 27.98 -8.66 23.20
N LEU A 31 27.61 -8.70 21.91
CA LEU A 31 27.39 -7.48 21.13
C LEU A 31 26.26 -6.60 21.70
N ILE A 32 25.20 -7.20 22.21
CA ILE A 32 24.09 -6.47 22.82
C ILE A 32 24.51 -5.88 24.18
N GLU A 33 25.09 -6.69 25.06
CA GLU A 33 25.38 -6.30 26.44
C GLU A 33 26.58 -5.35 26.54
N ASN A 34 27.67 -5.65 25.83
CA ASN A 34 28.95 -4.97 26.00
C ASN A 34 29.23 -3.92 24.91
N HIS A 35 28.59 -4.06 23.75
CA HIS A 35 28.78 -3.16 22.62
C HIS A 35 27.54 -2.35 22.24
N ASN A 36 26.45 -2.49 23.02
CA ASN A 36 25.20 -1.73 22.85
C ASN A 36 24.68 -1.77 21.40
N LEU A 37 24.74 -2.96 20.79
CA LEU A 37 24.22 -3.23 19.45
C LEU A 37 22.75 -2.78 19.34
N GLY A 38 22.42 -1.97 18.34
CA GLY A 38 21.09 -1.40 18.20
C GLY A 38 20.13 -2.22 17.35
N SER A 39 20.65 -3.09 16.48
CA SER A 39 19.85 -3.81 15.48
C SER A 39 20.38 -5.22 15.22
N VAL A 40 19.46 -6.17 15.06
CA VAL A 40 19.72 -7.58 14.75
C VAL A 40 19.05 -7.94 13.43
N ILE A 41 19.67 -8.78 12.59
CA ILE A 41 19.03 -9.36 11.40
C ILE A 41 18.88 -10.88 11.53
N LEU A 42 17.71 -11.40 11.13
CA LEU A 42 17.37 -12.81 11.12
C LEU A 42 17.29 -13.38 9.69
N PHE A 43 17.64 -14.66 9.54
CA PHE A 43 17.56 -15.45 8.30
C PHE A 43 16.78 -16.75 8.55
N SER A 44 16.56 -17.55 7.51
CA SER A 44 15.88 -18.86 7.61
C SER A 44 16.53 -19.77 8.67
N ARG A 45 17.87 -19.69 8.85
CA ARG A 45 18.62 -20.40 9.90
C ARG A 45 18.24 -20.05 11.35
N ASN A 46 17.48 -18.97 11.56
CA ASN A 46 17.00 -18.52 12.87
C ASN A 46 15.51 -18.83 13.08
N ILE A 47 14.84 -19.38 12.07
CA ILE A 47 13.38 -19.52 12.00
C ILE A 47 13.02 -20.99 11.83
N GLU A 48 12.53 -21.61 12.91
CA GLU A 48 12.03 -22.98 12.92
C GLU A 48 10.50 -23.03 13.02
N SER A 49 9.93 -22.24 13.92
CA SER A 49 8.48 -22.16 14.14
C SER A 49 8.04 -20.81 14.72
N PRO A 50 6.75 -20.43 14.62
CA PRO A 50 6.25 -19.19 15.21
C PRO A 50 6.55 -19.05 16.72
N GLU A 51 6.37 -20.12 17.49
CA GLU A 51 6.65 -20.16 18.93
C GLU A 51 8.13 -19.95 19.24
N GLN A 52 9.01 -20.54 18.43
CA GLN A 52 10.45 -20.41 18.59
C GLN A 52 10.91 -19.00 18.24
N VAL A 53 10.45 -18.42 17.13
CA VAL A 53 10.85 -17.06 16.72
C VAL A 53 10.37 -16.03 17.73
N GLN A 54 9.12 -16.11 18.20
CA GLN A 54 8.62 -15.19 19.22
C GLN A 54 9.41 -15.31 20.53
N ARG A 55 9.85 -16.52 20.91
CA ARG A 55 10.73 -16.71 22.07
C ARG A 55 12.09 -16.06 21.84
N LEU A 56 12.69 -16.29 20.67
CA LEU A 56 13.99 -15.74 20.29
C LEU A 56 13.98 -14.20 20.32
N THR A 57 13.01 -13.57 19.67
CA THR A 57 12.92 -12.10 19.62
C THR A 57 12.66 -11.49 21.00
N HIS A 58 11.79 -12.11 21.80
CA HIS A 58 11.56 -11.70 23.18
C HIS A 58 12.83 -11.84 24.05
N GLN A 59 13.61 -12.91 23.88
CA GLN A 59 14.89 -13.09 24.58
C GLN A 59 15.88 -11.99 24.21
N LEU A 60 16.05 -11.68 22.92
CA LEU A 60 16.93 -10.59 22.45
C LEU A 60 16.51 -9.24 23.07
N GLN A 61 15.22 -8.91 23.05
CA GLN A 61 14.72 -7.67 23.68
C GLN A 61 14.93 -7.66 25.20
N THR A 62 14.73 -8.80 25.87
CA THR A 62 14.95 -8.93 27.32
C THR A 62 16.42 -8.71 27.69
N ILE A 63 17.35 -9.25 26.90
CA ILE A 63 18.80 -9.06 27.08
C ILE A 63 19.14 -7.58 26.94
N ALA A 64 18.69 -6.92 25.87
CA ALA A 64 18.93 -5.49 25.66
C ALA A 64 18.35 -4.61 26.77
N HIS A 65 17.11 -4.89 27.21
CA HIS A 65 16.48 -4.16 28.31
C HIS A 65 17.27 -4.29 29.61
N LYS A 66 17.72 -5.51 29.96
CA LYS A 66 18.52 -5.77 31.17
C LYS A 66 19.91 -5.16 31.09
N ALA A 67 20.50 -5.08 29.90
CA ALA A 67 21.76 -4.40 29.64
C ALA A 67 21.67 -2.86 29.75
N GLY A 68 20.46 -2.30 29.95
CA GLY A 68 20.26 -0.87 30.16
C GLY A 68 20.16 -0.05 28.87
N HIS A 69 19.78 -0.67 27.75
CA HIS A 69 19.57 0.04 26.49
C HIS A 69 18.48 1.11 26.65
N THR A 70 18.72 2.30 26.09
CA THR A 70 17.73 3.40 26.15
C THR A 70 16.49 3.08 25.32
N ARG A 71 16.64 2.38 24.20
CA ARG A 71 15.57 2.05 23.26
C ARG A 71 15.64 0.56 22.88
N PRO A 72 14.52 -0.07 22.52
CA PRO A 72 14.52 -1.46 22.06
C PRO A 72 15.43 -1.73 20.86
N LEU A 73 15.74 -3.00 20.65
CA LEU A 73 16.42 -3.46 19.44
C LEU A 73 15.49 -3.33 18.24
N PHE A 74 16.05 -2.93 17.11
CA PHE A 74 15.48 -3.35 15.83
C PHE A 74 15.80 -4.82 15.60
N ILE A 75 14.82 -5.57 15.10
CA ILE A 75 14.94 -6.96 14.67
C ILE A 75 14.43 -7.01 13.24
N ALA A 76 15.37 -7.19 12.32
CA ALA A 76 15.18 -7.11 10.89
C ALA A 76 15.10 -8.50 10.23
N VAL A 77 14.48 -8.56 9.05
CA VAL A 77 14.43 -9.75 8.20
C VAL A 77 14.27 -9.37 6.72
N ASP A 78 14.74 -10.21 5.81
CA ASP A 78 14.41 -10.13 4.37
C ASP A 78 13.12 -10.90 4.05
N GLN A 79 11.97 -10.34 4.39
CA GLN A 79 10.66 -10.92 4.04
C GLN A 79 10.05 -10.19 2.84
N GLU A 80 10.62 -10.42 1.65
CA GLU A 80 10.15 -9.88 0.36
C GLU A 80 8.88 -10.59 -0.14
N ASN A 81 8.55 -11.74 0.46
CA ASN A 81 7.57 -12.72 -0.04
C ASN A 81 8.04 -13.38 -1.35
N GLY A 82 7.17 -14.13 -2.03
CA GLY A 82 7.55 -14.85 -3.24
C GLY A 82 8.75 -15.78 -3.03
N VAL A 83 9.77 -15.63 -3.87
CA VAL A 83 10.99 -16.48 -3.85
C VAL A 83 11.93 -16.16 -2.66
N VAL A 84 11.99 -14.91 -2.20
CA VAL A 84 12.78 -14.52 -1.02
C VAL A 84 11.86 -14.36 0.20
N ARG A 85 11.76 -15.44 0.97
CA ARG A 85 10.92 -15.54 2.17
C ARG A 85 11.69 -16.26 3.28
N ARG A 86 11.79 -15.66 4.47
CA ARG A 86 12.47 -16.31 5.61
C ARG A 86 11.50 -17.04 6.53
N LEU A 87 10.24 -16.60 6.61
CA LEU A 87 9.23 -17.30 7.42
C LEU A 87 8.93 -18.72 6.91
N GLY A 88 9.11 -18.99 5.62
CA GLY A 88 8.83 -20.30 5.04
C GLY A 88 7.42 -20.81 5.38
N HIS A 89 7.32 -22.04 5.88
CA HIS A 89 6.06 -22.63 6.33
C HIS A 89 5.53 -22.05 7.66
N SER A 90 6.33 -21.25 8.37
CA SER A 90 5.93 -20.64 9.65
C SER A 90 5.02 -19.41 9.45
N GLY A 91 4.96 -18.86 8.24
CA GLY A 91 4.06 -17.75 7.89
C GLY A 91 3.12 -18.10 6.74
N THR A 92 2.28 -17.15 6.37
CA THR A 92 1.42 -17.28 5.19
C THR A 92 2.24 -17.04 3.91
N TYR A 93 2.12 -17.94 2.91
CA TYR A 93 2.60 -17.65 1.57
C TYR A 93 1.75 -16.54 0.94
N LEU A 94 2.32 -15.34 0.82
CA LEU A 94 1.73 -14.22 0.09
C LEU A 94 2.54 -13.94 -1.19
N PRO A 95 1.92 -13.36 -2.23
CA PRO A 95 2.59 -13.11 -3.50
C PRO A 95 3.86 -12.26 -3.38
N GLY A 96 4.88 -12.63 -4.16
CA GLY A 96 6.07 -11.82 -4.38
C GLY A 96 5.85 -10.67 -5.38
N ASN A 97 6.90 -9.88 -5.58
CA ASN A 97 6.80 -8.60 -6.29
C ASN A 97 6.39 -8.74 -7.76
N MET A 98 6.98 -9.64 -8.55
CA MET A 98 6.56 -9.76 -9.97
C MET A 98 5.16 -10.34 -10.12
N GLY A 99 4.73 -11.21 -9.19
CA GLY A 99 3.34 -11.66 -9.12
C GLY A 99 2.38 -10.49 -8.84
N LEU A 100 2.75 -9.58 -7.94
CA LEU A 100 2.00 -8.34 -7.67
C LEU A 100 2.06 -7.36 -8.86
N GLY A 101 3.19 -7.28 -9.56
CA GLY A 101 3.33 -6.54 -10.81
C GLY A 101 2.39 -7.06 -11.89
N ALA A 102 2.28 -8.38 -12.02
CA ALA A 102 1.37 -9.03 -12.95
C ALA A 102 -0.11 -8.78 -12.60
N LEU A 103 -0.44 -8.61 -11.32
CA LEU A 103 -1.76 -8.14 -10.87
C LEU A 103 -1.97 -6.64 -11.13
N ASP A 104 -0.92 -5.83 -11.02
CA ASP A 104 -0.90 -4.38 -11.26
C ASP A 104 -1.90 -3.60 -10.38
N SER A 105 -2.02 -4.05 -9.13
CA SER A 105 -2.95 -3.51 -8.14
C SER A 105 -2.18 -3.04 -6.91
N SER A 106 -2.07 -1.73 -6.74
CA SER A 106 -1.40 -1.12 -5.58
C SER A 106 -2.16 -1.43 -4.29
N THR A 107 -3.47 -1.61 -4.37
CA THR A 107 -4.26 -2.02 -3.21
C THR A 107 -3.95 -3.45 -2.79
N ASP A 108 -3.77 -4.37 -3.74
CA ASP A 108 -3.37 -5.74 -3.43
C ASP A 108 -1.94 -5.76 -2.84
N ALA A 109 -1.00 -4.97 -3.39
CA ALA A 109 0.35 -4.83 -2.86
C ALA A 109 0.39 -4.27 -1.43
N TYR A 110 -0.38 -3.21 -1.15
CA TYR A 110 -0.57 -2.67 0.21
C TYR A 110 -1.13 -3.72 1.17
N THR A 111 -2.15 -4.48 0.73
CA THR A 111 -2.81 -5.48 1.57
C THR A 111 -1.89 -6.64 1.90
N VAL A 112 -1.06 -7.09 0.94
CA VAL A 112 0.00 -8.07 1.18
C VAL A 112 0.99 -7.56 2.21
N ALA A 113 1.53 -6.35 2.03
CA ALA A 113 2.49 -5.78 2.98
C ALA A 113 1.90 -5.62 4.39
N ARG A 114 0.63 -5.20 4.51
CA ARG A 114 -0.07 -5.10 5.80
C ARG A 114 -0.24 -6.45 6.49
N ALA A 115 -0.59 -7.51 5.73
CA ALA A 115 -0.71 -8.86 6.26
C ALA A 115 0.65 -9.41 6.70
N THR A 116 1.70 -9.26 5.87
CA THR A 116 3.07 -9.62 6.20
C THR A 116 3.55 -8.89 7.47
N ALA A 117 3.33 -7.57 7.56
CA ALA A 117 3.73 -6.77 8.73
C ALA A 117 3.09 -7.26 10.02
N LYS A 118 1.80 -7.63 10.00
CA LYS A 118 1.10 -8.21 11.16
C LYS A 118 1.73 -9.51 11.62
N GLU A 119 2.06 -10.41 10.69
CA GLU A 119 2.73 -11.67 11.04
C GLU A 119 4.13 -11.43 11.60
N LEU A 120 4.92 -10.55 10.96
CA LEU A 120 6.26 -10.18 11.44
C LEU A 120 6.23 -9.59 12.85
N LEU A 121 5.34 -8.62 13.10
CA LEU A 121 5.23 -7.96 14.40
C LEU A 121 4.77 -8.92 15.50
N ALA A 122 3.86 -9.87 15.19
CA ALA A 122 3.46 -10.91 16.14
C ALA A 122 4.62 -11.83 16.56
N LEU A 123 5.62 -11.97 15.69
CA LEU A 123 6.87 -12.70 15.93
C LEU A 123 7.97 -11.83 16.55
N GLY A 124 7.70 -10.54 16.83
CA GLY A 124 8.66 -9.59 17.39
C GLY A 124 9.65 -9.01 16.37
N ILE A 125 9.41 -9.21 15.07
CA ILE A 125 10.18 -8.61 13.98
C ILE A 125 9.55 -7.26 13.63
N ASN A 126 10.34 -6.19 13.68
CA ASN A 126 9.87 -4.81 13.60
C ASN A 126 10.55 -3.97 12.51
N TRP A 127 11.40 -4.60 11.69
CA TRP A 127 11.95 -4.01 10.46
C TRP A 127 11.95 -5.07 9.35
N ASN A 128 11.32 -4.78 8.22
CA ASN A 128 11.42 -5.61 7.03
C ASN A 128 12.35 -4.93 6.01
N LEU A 129 13.34 -5.65 5.52
CA LEU A 129 14.28 -5.16 4.51
C LEU A 129 13.64 -5.28 3.11
N ALA A 130 12.53 -4.57 2.93
CA ALA A 130 11.67 -4.55 1.76
C ALA A 130 10.96 -3.17 1.69
N PRO A 131 10.43 -2.74 0.54
CA PRO A 131 10.31 -3.45 -0.74
C PRO A 131 11.54 -3.33 -1.66
N VAL A 132 11.62 -4.20 -2.67
CA VAL A 132 12.59 -4.09 -3.76
C VAL A 132 12.04 -3.12 -4.81
N LEU A 133 12.79 -2.07 -5.13
CA LEU A 133 12.49 -1.04 -6.11
C LEU A 133 13.36 -1.12 -7.37
N ASP A 134 14.14 -2.18 -7.51
CA ASP A 134 14.89 -2.46 -8.74
C ASP A 134 13.93 -2.69 -9.92
N VAL A 135 14.29 -2.19 -11.10
CA VAL A 135 13.49 -2.31 -12.33
C VAL A 135 14.06 -3.43 -13.20
N ASN A 136 13.32 -4.52 -13.40
CA ASN A 136 13.83 -5.68 -14.14
C ASN A 136 13.66 -5.50 -15.67
N ASN A 137 14.51 -4.65 -16.24
CA ASN A 137 14.63 -4.38 -17.67
C ASN A 137 15.62 -5.31 -18.40
N ASN A 138 16.35 -6.16 -17.66
CA ASN A 138 17.28 -7.14 -18.20
C ASN A 138 16.72 -8.58 -18.05
N PRO A 139 16.36 -9.25 -19.15
CA PRO A 139 15.83 -10.62 -19.12
C PRO A 139 16.79 -11.68 -18.55
N LEU A 140 18.09 -11.38 -18.54
CA LEU A 140 19.14 -12.28 -18.05
C LEU A 140 19.55 -11.99 -16.60
N ASN A 141 18.85 -11.11 -15.89
CA ASN A 141 19.18 -10.79 -14.50
C ASN A 141 19.03 -12.02 -13.58
N PRO A 142 20.13 -12.50 -12.96
CA PRO A 142 20.08 -13.71 -12.14
C PRO A 142 19.69 -13.45 -10.68
N VAL A 143 19.73 -12.20 -10.21
CA VAL A 143 19.61 -11.84 -8.78
C VAL A 143 18.28 -11.21 -8.44
N ILE A 144 17.81 -10.27 -9.26
CA ILE A 144 16.56 -9.55 -9.03
C ILE A 144 15.42 -10.36 -9.63
N GLY A 145 15.34 -10.49 -10.96
CA GLY A 145 14.31 -11.28 -11.63
C GLY A 145 12.92 -10.99 -11.08
N VAL A 146 12.25 -12.02 -10.58
CA VAL A 146 10.90 -11.95 -9.98
C VAL A 146 10.80 -11.16 -8.66
N ARG A 147 11.92 -10.74 -8.07
CA ARG A 147 11.96 -9.84 -6.91
C ARG A 147 11.66 -8.38 -7.28
N SER A 148 11.81 -8.00 -8.54
CA SER A 148 11.25 -6.74 -9.04
C SER A 148 9.76 -6.88 -9.31
N PHE A 149 9.01 -5.78 -9.26
CA PHE A 149 7.63 -5.78 -9.73
C PHE A 149 7.52 -5.94 -11.26
N GLY A 150 8.51 -5.49 -12.03
CA GLY A 150 8.42 -5.52 -13.50
C GLY A 150 9.43 -4.61 -14.18
N GLN A 151 9.20 -4.35 -15.47
CA GLN A 151 10.11 -3.53 -16.30
C GLN A 151 9.73 -2.04 -16.36
N ASP A 152 8.50 -1.68 -15.98
CA ASP A 152 8.04 -0.28 -15.99
C ASP A 152 8.43 0.41 -14.67
N PRO A 153 9.33 1.40 -14.68
CA PRO A 153 9.76 2.09 -13.47
C PRO A 153 8.60 2.79 -12.73
N HIS A 154 7.56 3.26 -13.43
CA HIS A 154 6.41 3.88 -12.78
C HIS A 154 5.52 2.86 -12.08
N GLN A 155 5.38 1.65 -12.66
CA GLN A 155 4.70 0.55 -12.00
C GLN A 155 5.45 0.11 -10.75
N VAL A 156 6.78 -0.04 -10.84
CA VAL A 156 7.65 -0.40 -9.70
C VAL A 156 7.51 0.64 -8.58
N ALA A 157 7.57 1.94 -8.91
CA ALA A 157 7.34 3.03 -7.96
C ALA A 157 5.98 2.87 -7.25
N ARG A 158 4.90 2.80 -8.01
CA ARG A 158 3.53 2.76 -7.48
C ARG A 158 3.29 1.58 -6.54
N LEU A 159 3.76 0.38 -6.90
CA LEU A 159 3.59 -0.82 -6.08
C LEU A 159 4.53 -0.81 -4.87
N GLY A 160 5.75 -0.30 -5.03
CA GLY A 160 6.72 -0.09 -3.96
C GLY A 160 6.19 0.85 -2.86
N LEU A 161 5.71 2.04 -3.23
CA LEU A 161 5.11 2.99 -2.27
C LEU A 161 3.93 2.37 -1.52
N ALA A 162 3.10 1.57 -2.20
CA ALA A 162 1.97 0.90 -1.58
C ALA A 162 2.40 -0.17 -0.56
N GLN A 163 3.44 -0.96 -0.87
CA GLN A 163 4.02 -1.89 0.11
C GLN A 163 4.62 -1.15 1.30
N THR A 164 5.40 -0.08 1.06
CA THR A 164 5.99 0.75 2.12
C THR A 164 4.93 1.25 3.10
N GLU A 165 3.84 1.80 2.58
CA GLU A 165 2.69 2.21 3.41
C GLU A 165 2.11 1.04 4.21
N GLY A 166 1.91 -0.12 3.57
CA GLY A 166 1.34 -1.31 4.20
C GLY A 166 2.17 -1.82 5.38
N TYR A 167 3.50 -1.84 5.22
CA TYR A 167 4.43 -2.20 6.29
C TYR A 167 4.39 -1.19 7.45
N HIS A 168 4.44 0.11 7.16
CA HIS A 168 4.40 1.14 8.19
C HIS A 168 3.10 1.19 8.97
N ARG A 169 1.95 1.03 8.30
CA ARG A 169 0.64 0.91 8.98
C ARG A 169 0.54 -0.37 9.81
N GLY A 170 1.34 -1.39 9.49
CA GLY A 170 1.54 -2.58 10.31
C GLY A 170 2.60 -2.43 11.40
N LYS A 171 3.12 -1.20 11.65
CA LYS A 171 4.16 -0.88 12.63
C LYS A 171 5.48 -1.63 12.40
N VAL A 172 5.83 -1.88 11.14
CA VAL A 172 7.11 -2.48 10.73
C VAL A 172 7.87 -1.48 9.86
N ALA A 173 9.10 -1.15 10.22
CA ALA A 173 9.98 -0.29 9.42
C ALA A 173 10.36 -0.96 8.09
N THR A 174 10.75 -0.18 7.09
CA THR A 174 11.06 -0.61 5.73
C THR A 174 12.45 -0.21 5.27
N SER A 175 12.97 -0.92 4.26
CA SER A 175 14.18 -0.57 3.50
C SER A 175 13.91 -0.71 2.01
N VAL A 176 13.80 0.41 1.29
CA VAL A 176 13.74 0.34 -0.18
C VAL A 176 15.11 -0.01 -0.74
N LYS A 177 15.17 -0.95 -1.69
CA LYS A 177 16.44 -1.53 -2.16
C LYS A 177 16.42 -1.99 -3.62
N HIS A 178 17.55 -2.10 -4.31
CA HIS A 178 18.91 -1.84 -3.84
C HIS A 178 19.45 -0.61 -4.56
N PHE A 179 19.60 0.51 -3.85
CA PHE A 179 20.00 1.78 -4.45
C PHE A 179 21.43 1.69 -5.03
N PRO A 180 21.72 2.29 -6.21
CA PRO A 180 20.84 3.11 -7.06
C PRO A 180 19.97 2.33 -8.07
N GLY A 181 19.98 1.00 -8.05
CA GLY A 181 19.16 0.14 -8.91
C GLY A 181 19.96 -1.05 -9.47
N HIS A 182 19.61 -2.26 -9.06
CA HIS A 182 20.30 -3.53 -9.39
C HIS A 182 19.59 -4.35 -10.48
N GLY A 183 18.55 -3.77 -11.10
CA GLY A 183 17.68 -4.46 -12.04
C GLY A 183 18.28 -4.70 -13.43
N ASP A 184 19.31 -3.94 -13.81
CA ASP A 184 19.99 -4.04 -15.11
C ASP A 184 21.41 -4.64 -15.00
N THR A 185 21.54 -5.82 -14.41
CA THR A 185 22.82 -6.53 -14.32
C THR A 185 22.65 -7.98 -14.76
N ALA A 186 23.67 -8.51 -15.45
CA ALA A 186 23.76 -9.93 -15.79
C ALA A 186 24.70 -10.71 -14.84
N THR A 187 25.36 -10.01 -13.91
CA THR A 187 26.33 -10.58 -12.95
C THR A 187 25.70 -10.67 -11.57
N ASP A 188 25.83 -11.82 -10.92
CA ASP A 188 25.36 -11.99 -9.54
C ASP A 188 26.30 -11.29 -8.54
N SER A 189 25.74 -10.38 -7.73
CA SER A 189 26.48 -9.66 -6.67
C SER A 189 27.01 -10.57 -5.55
N HIS A 190 26.50 -11.80 -5.42
CA HIS A 190 27.00 -12.78 -4.47
C HIS A 190 28.23 -13.52 -4.96
N LEU A 191 28.51 -13.48 -6.28
CA LEU A 191 29.59 -14.21 -6.95
C LEU A 191 30.67 -13.28 -7.54
N GLY A 192 30.41 -11.97 -7.57
CA GLY A 192 31.32 -10.96 -8.10
C GLY A 192 30.76 -9.55 -7.98
N VAL A 193 31.52 -8.54 -8.40
CA VAL A 193 31.05 -7.13 -8.40
C VAL A 193 30.21 -6.87 -9.65
N PRO A 194 28.89 -6.58 -9.54
CA PRO A 194 28.09 -6.14 -10.68
C PRO A 194 28.62 -4.79 -11.17
N VAL A 195 28.75 -4.64 -12.48
CA VAL A 195 29.15 -3.37 -13.11
C VAL A 195 27.94 -2.81 -13.85
N ILE A 196 27.56 -1.57 -13.54
CA ILE A 196 26.54 -0.83 -14.28
C ILE A 196 27.24 0.32 -15.01
N GLU A 197 27.39 0.16 -16.33
CA GLU A 197 28.01 1.15 -17.21
C GLU A 197 26.99 2.18 -17.69
N LYS A 198 26.38 2.91 -16.74
CA LYS A 198 25.42 3.99 -17.01
C LYS A 198 25.87 5.31 -16.42
N THR A 199 25.60 6.38 -17.15
CA THR A 199 25.67 7.76 -16.65
C THR A 199 24.51 8.06 -15.71
N ILE A 200 24.61 9.14 -14.95
CA ILE A 200 23.55 9.56 -14.03
C ILE A 200 22.24 9.90 -14.77
N ASP A 201 22.33 10.49 -15.96
CA ASP A 201 21.17 10.85 -16.78
C ASP A 201 20.43 9.60 -17.26
N GLU A 202 21.15 8.54 -17.61
CA GLU A 202 20.56 7.25 -17.99
C GLU A 202 19.88 6.57 -16.80
N LEU A 203 20.52 6.55 -15.62
CA LEU A 203 19.89 6.03 -14.40
C LEU A 203 18.63 6.82 -14.02
N ALA A 204 18.62 8.13 -14.26
CA ALA A 204 17.47 9.00 -13.99
C ALA A 204 16.24 8.68 -14.87
N GLN A 205 16.42 8.03 -16.03
CA GLN A 205 15.31 7.62 -16.91
C GLN A 205 14.69 6.29 -16.52
N VAL A 206 15.33 5.46 -15.69
CA VAL A 206 14.81 4.13 -15.33
C VAL A 206 15.06 3.82 -13.85
N GLU A 207 16.29 3.51 -13.47
CA GLU A 207 16.63 2.95 -12.16
C GLU A 207 16.26 3.87 -10.98
N LEU A 208 16.47 5.18 -11.12
CA LEU A 208 16.21 6.14 -10.04
C LEU A 208 14.75 6.56 -9.92
N ILE A 209 13.90 6.30 -10.92
CA ILE A 209 12.50 6.74 -10.92
C ILE A 209 11.74 6.17 -9.70
N PRO A 210 11.78 4.85 -9.40
CA PRO A 210 11.14 4.31 -8.19
C PRO A 210 11.61 4.94 -6.89
N PHE A 211 12.91 5.20 -6.76
CA PHE A 211 13.49 5.80 -5.57
C PHE A 211 13.08 7.27 -5.43
N GLN A 212 13.22 8.07 -6.49
CA GLN A 212 12.82 9.47 -6.48
C GLN A 212 11.34 9.63 -6.14
N ARG A 213 10.47 8.83 -6.76
CA ARG A 213 9.03 8.83 -6.45
C ARG A 213 8.72 8.49 -5.00
N SER A 214 9.55 7.66 -4.36
CA SER A 214 9.43 7.33 -2.94
C SER A 214 9.88 8.47 -2.03
N PHE A 215 10.69 9.41 -2.52
CA PHE A 215 11.19 10.57 -1.77
C PHE A 215 10.40 11.86 -2.06
N ASP A 216 9.64 11.89 -3.16
CA ASP A 216 8.76 13.02 -3.51
C ASP A 216 7.51 13.14 -2.61
N VAL A 217 7.19 12.10 -1.84
CA VAL A 217 6.11 12.16 -0.84
C VAL A 217 6.58 12.90 0.43
N PRO A 218 5.68 13.54 1.20
CA PRO A 218 6.05 14.17 2.47
C PRO A 218 6.77 13.19 3.41
N SER A 219 7.82 13.62 4.09
CA SER A 219 8.66 12.73 4.93
C SER A 219 7.95 12.18 6.18
N ASP A 220 6.86 12.82 6.61
CA ASP A 220 5.95 12.34 7.66
C ASP A 220 4.88 11.37 7.13
N ALA A 221 4.75 11.22 5.82
CA ALA A 221 3.73 10.37 5.22
C ALA A 221 3.99 8.88 5.50
N PRO A 222 2.94 8.07 5.68
CA PRO A 222 3.05 6.61 5.82
C PRO A 222 3.78 5.92 4.67
N ALA A 223 3.76 6.48 3.45
CA ALA A 223 4.42 5.90 2.28
C ALA A 223 5.90 6.30 2.13
N TYR A 224 6.42 7.24 2.93
CA TYR A 224 7.82 7.63 2.89
C TYR A 224 8.68 6.52 3.52
N PRO A 225 9.65 5.93 2.79
CA PRO A 225 10.45 4.83 3.29
C PRO A 225 11.29 5.26 4.49
N THR A 226 11.36 4.40 5.52
CA THR A 226 12.13 4.71 6.73
C THR A 226 13.63 4.54 6.55
N SER A 227 14.02 3.64 5.65
CA SER A 227 15.41 3.44 5.28
C SER A 227 15.58 3.15 3.78
N VAL A 228 16.79 3.38 3.26
CA VAL A 228 17.24 3.01 1.91
C VAL A 228 18.46 2.13 2.06
N MET A 229 18.46 0.98 1.39
CA MET A 229 19.60 0.07 1.37
C MET A 229 20.44 0.30 0.11
N ILE A 230 21.76 0.47 0.29
CA ILE A 230 22.71 0.69 -0.80
C ILE A 230 23.35 -0.63 -1.23
N ALA A 231 23.25 -0.95 -2.51
CA ALA A 231 23.86 -2.14 -3.10
C ALA A 231 25.39 -2.09 -3.10
N HIS A 232 26.02 -3.23 -3.41
CA HIS A 232 27.45 -3.33 -3.70
C HIS A 232 27.68 -3.48 -5.21
N MET A 233 27.74 -2.37 -5.94
CA MET A 233 27.97 -2.36 -7.40
C MET A 233 29.02 -1.33 -7.82
N SER A 234 29.70 -1.61 -8.93
CA SER A 234 30.60 -0.69 -9.60
C SER A 234 29.82 0.23 -10.54
N LEU A 235 30.06 1.53 -10.44
CA LEU A 235 29.43 2.57 -11.27
C LEU A 235 30.52 3.50 -11.85
N PRO A 236 31.23 3.08 -12.91
CA PRO A 236 32.43 3.78 -13.39
C PRO A 236 32.22 5.25 -13.80
N HIS A 237 30.98 5.63 -14.16
CA HIS A 237 30.65 7.01 -14.55
C HIS A 237 30.24 7.91 -13.36
N ILE A 238 30.11 7.35 -12.16
CA ILE A 238 29.61 8.05 -10.95
C ILE A 238 30.63 7.96 -9.81
N ILE A 239 31.34 6.85 -9.71
CA ILE A 239 32.34 6.59 -8.68
C ILE A 239 33.72 6.85 -9.31
N PRO A 240 34.40 7.96 -8.94
CA PRO A 240 35.70 8.29 -9.51
C PRO A 240 36.81 7.35 -9.02
N GLU A 241 36.66 6.72 -7.84
CA GLU A 241 37.62 5.79 -7.27
C GLU A 241 37.51 4.39 -7.93
N PRO A 242 38.56 3.93 -8.65
CA PRO A 242 38.52 2.61 -9.30
C PRO A 242 38.36 1.48 -8.29
N GLY A 243 37.43 0.55 -8.56
CA GLY A 243 37.20 -0.64 -7.73
C GLY A 243 36.41 -0.40 -6.45
N LEU A 244 35.99 0.84 -6.15
CA LEU A 244 35.10 1.14 -5.03
C LEU A 244 33.65 0.88 -5.43
N VAL A 245 32.89 0.22 -4.55
CA VAL A 245 31.46 -0.06 -4.78
C VAL A 245 30.56 1.04 -4.22
N SER A 246 29.34 1.15 -4.75
CA SER A 246 28.32 2.16 -4.42
C SER A 246 28.07 2.37 -2.93
N SER A 247 28.00 1.30 -2.13
CA SER A 247 27.77 1.40 -0.68
C SER A 247 28.89 2.10 0.09
N LEU A 248 30.08 2.18 -0.50
CA LEU A 248 31.29 2.75 0.09
C LEU A 248 31.68 4.10 -0.56
N ALA A 249 30.95 4.54 -1.59
CA ALA A 249 31.27 5.73 -2.36
C ALA A 249 30.43 6.95 -1.92
N SER A 250 31.11 8.01 -1.47
CA SER A 250 30.42 9.24 -1.04
C SER A 250 29.68 9.95 -2.19
N SER A 251 30.12 9.78 -3.44
CA SER A 251 29.43 10.31 -4.62
C SER A 251 28.03 9.71 -4.82
N VAL A 252 27.82 8.46 -4.37
CA VAL A 252 26.52 7.78 -4.43
C VAL A 252 25.71 8.04 -3.16
N VAL A 253 26.31 7.82 -1.98
CA VAL A 253 25.59 7.84 -0.71
C VAL A 253 25.24 9.26 -0.27
N ARG A 254 26.24 10.15 -0.23
CA ARG A 254 26.05 11.53 0.23
C ARG A 254 25.62 12.45 -0.91
N ASP A 255 26.33 12.43 -2.03
CA ASP A 255 26.16 13.46 -3.04
C ASP A 255 24.90 13.18 -3.88
N LEU A 256 24.69 11.93 -4.33
CA LEU A 256 23.46 11.55 -5.04
C LEU A 256 22.26 11.36 -4.10
N LEU A 257 22.28 10.37 -3.18
CA LEU A 257 21.08 10.03 -2.40
C LEU A 257 20.71 11.09 -1.36
N ARG A 258 21.64 11.46 -0.48
CA ARG A 258 21.35 12.41 0.61
C ARG A 258 21.13 13.84 0.09
N THR A 259 21.97 14.30 -0.83
CA THR A 259 22.01 15.71 -1.26
C THR A 259 21.14 15.94 -2.50
N SER A 260 21.40 15.27 -3.62
CA SER A 260 20.66 15.51 -4.87
C SER A 260 19.22 15.03 -4.82
N MET A 261 18.96 13.84 -4.28
CA MET A 261 17.60 13.27 -4.18
C MET A 261 16.87 13.67 -2.89
N GLY A 262 17.55 14.34 -1.96
CA GLY A 262 16.94 14.92 -0.77
C GLY A 262 16.44 13.91 0.27
N TYR A 263 16.91 12.67 0.25
CA TYR A 263 16.42 11.64 1.18
C TYR A 263 16.84 11.92 2.63
N GLN A 264 15.91 11.90 3.58
CA GLN A 264 16.14 12.32 4.98
C GLN A 264 16.21 11.17 5.99
N GLY A 265 15.72 9.97 5.63
CA GLY A 265 15.69 8.81 6.52
C GLY A 265 17.03 8.09 6.67
N ILE A 266 16.99 6.87 7.18
CA ILE A 266 18.19 6.04 7.41
C ILE A 266 18.77 5.54 6.09
N ILE A 267 20.09 5.63 5.93
CA ILE A 267 20.83 4.96 4.86
C ILE A 267 21.60 3.78 5.47
N ILE A 268 21.38 2.58 4.95
CA ILE A 268 22.04 1.35 5.41
C ILE A 268 22.73 0.64 4.24
N THR A 269 23.84 -0.04 4.50
CA THR A 269 24.47 -0.89 3.49
C THR A 269 23.71 -2.19 3.28
N ASP A 270 23.86 -2.83 2.11
CA ASP A 270 23.68 -4.28 2.00
C ASP A 270 24.76 -5.02 2.83
N CYS A 271 24.71 -6.35 2.87
CA CYS A 271 25.58 -7.18 3.70
C CYS A 271 27.07 -7.04 3.32
N LEU A 272 27.87 -6.45 4.22
CA LEU A 272 29.32 -6.24 4.02
C LEU A 272 30.16 -7.53 4.04
N GLU A 273 29.53 -8.69 4.20
CA GLU A 273 30.16 -10.02 4.08
C GLU A 273 30.04 -10.62 2.67
N MET A 274 29.31 -9.96 1.76
CA MET A 274 29.26 -10.34 0.34
C MET A 274 30.64 -10.20 -0.30
N GLU A 275 30.96 -11.10 -1.23
CA GLU A 275 32.28 -11.20 -1.89
C GLU A 275 32.71 -9.88 -2.56
N ALA A 276 31.74 -9.13 -3.11
CA ALA A 276 31.96 -7.81 -3.71
C ALA A 276 32.68 -6.80 -2.78
N VAL A 277 32.53 -6.96 -1.46
CA VAL A 277 33.13 -6.07 -0.44
C VAL A 277 34.18 -6.80 0.40
N LYS A 278 33.86 -8.00 0.87
CA LYS A 278 34.72 -8.78 1.77
C LYS A 278 36.08 -9.05 1.15
N ASP A 279 36.12 -9.38 -0.13
CA ASP A 279 37.36 -9.78 -0.82
C ASP A 279 38.11 -8.58 -1.44
N THR A 280 37.55 -7.38 -1.36
CA THR A 280 38.15 -6.14 -1.86
C THR A 280 38.72 -5.27 -0.73
N VAL A 281 37.84 -4.72 0.12
CA VAL A 281 38.21 -3.78 1.21
C VAL A 281 38.34 -4.50 2.56
N GLY A 282 37.66 -5.63 2.71
CA GLY A 282 37.52 -6.35 3.98
C GLY A 282 36.40 -5.76 4.85
N THR A 283 35.58 -6.63 5.45
CA THR A 283 34.31 -6.28 6.12
C THR A 283 34.46 -5.18 7.19
N ALA A 284 35.42 -5.31 8.11
CA ALA A 284 35.60 -4.33 9.20
C ALA A 284 36.05 -2.95 8.70
N GLN A 285 36.91 -2.90 7.67
CA GLN A 285 37.32 -1.65 7.04
C GLN A 285 36.17 -1.06 6.22
N ALA A 286 35.41 -1.90 5.52
CA ALA A 286 34.25 -1.48 4.74
C ALA A 286 33.17 -0.84 5.63
N ALA A 287 32.92 -1.36 6.84
CA ALA A 287 31.99 -0.77 7.79
C ALA A 287 32.37 0.68 8.14
N LEU A 288 33.66 0.94 8.40
CA LEU A 288 34.16 2.29 8.64
C LEU A 288 34.00 3.19 7.40
N VAL A 289 34.37 2.69 6.22
CA VAL A 289 34.29 3.46 4.96
C VAL A 289 32.84 3.77 4.60
N ALA A 290 31.90 2.86 4.86
CA ALA A 290 30.48 3.09 4.65
C ALA A 290 29.97 4.28 5.47
N LEU A 291 30.33 4.35 6.77
CA LEU A 291 29.96 5.49 7.62
C LEU A 291 30.62 6.78 7.13
N GLN A 292 31.88 6.73 6.67
CA GLN A 292 32.57 7.87 6.06
C GLN A 292 31.90 8.36 4.77
N ALA A 293 31.33 7.44 3.97
CA ALA A 293 30.61 7.76 2.75
C ALA A 293 29.25 8.45 3.02
N GLY A 294 28.73 8.37 4.25
CA GLY A 294 27.47 8.98 4.67
C GLY A 294 26.34 7.99 4.96
N ASN A 295 26.64 6.69 5.03
CA ASN A 295 25.66 5.72 5.54
C ASN A 295 25.43 5.98 7.03
N ASP A 296 24.18 5.86 7.49
CA ASP A 296 23.87 5.92 8.91
C ASP A 296 24.13 4.57 9.59
N MET A 297 24.00 3.46 8.86
CA MET A 297 24.17 2.12 9.39
C MET A 297 24.98 1.19 8.48
N ALA A 298 25.70 0.25 9.09
CA ALA A 298 26.44 -0.82 8.40
C ALA A 298 25.93 -2.20 8.82
N MET A 299 25.78 -3.11 7.86
CA MET A 299 25.20 -4.44 8.05
C MET A 299 26.25 -5.56 7.92
N ILE A 300 26.35 -6.41 8.94
CA ILE A 300 27.31 -7.55 9.03
C ILE A 300 26.58 -8.80 9.54
N SER A 301 26.10 -9.63 8.62
CA SER A 301 24.99 -10.55 8.87
C SER A 301 25.32 -11.90 9.49
N HIS A 302 26.57 -12.37 9.46
CA HIS A 302 26.89 -13.78 9.69
C HIS A 302 27.99 -14.00 10.74
N THR A 303 29.17 -13.42 10.56
CA THR A 303 30.37 -13.84 11.30
C THR A 303 30.72 -12.89 12.45
N TYR A 304 30.72 -13.43 13.67
CA TYR A 304 30.96 -12.69 14.92
C TYR A 304 32.31 -11.98 14.95
N GLU A 305 33.36 -12.62 14.44
CA GLU A 305 34.71 -12.06 14.41
C GLU A 305 34.75 -10.77 13.58
N PHE A 306 34.10 -10.76 12.40
CA PHE A 306 34.01 -9.56 11.56
C PHE A 306 33.19 -8.46 12.21
N GLN A 307 32.12 -8.82 12.93
CA GLN A 307 31.31 -7.86 13.69
C GLN A 307 32.16 -7.18 14.77
N ARG A 308 32.83 -7.96 15.63
CA ARG A 308 33.70 -7.45 16.70
C ARG A 308 34.83 -6.58 16.14
N ASP A 309 35.46 -7.01 15.06
CA ASP A 309 36.56 -6.27 14.44
C ASP A 309 36.07 -4.94 13.85
N ALA A 310 34.85 -4.89 13.29
CA ALA A 310 34.21 -3.65 12.84
C ALA A 310 33.94 -2.68 14.01
N PHE A 311 33.38 -3.18 15.13
CA PHE A 311 33.20 -2.39 16.35
C PHE A 311 34.50 -1.74 16.82
N SER A 312 35.57 -2.54 16.92
CA SER A 312 36.90 -2.07 17.32
C SER A 312 37.42 -1.00 16.34
N LYS A 313 37.33 -1.26 15.04
CA LYS A 313 37.81 -0.36 13.98
C LYS A 313 37.11 1.00 14.00
N ILE A 314 35.79 1.02 14.20
CA ILE A 314 35.00 2.26 14.27
C ILE A 314 35.32 3.02 15.56
N ALA A 315 35.43 2.32 16.69
CA ALA A 315 35.80 2.94 17.96
C ALA A 315 37.19 3.60 17.92
N ASP A 316 38.16 2.96 17.27
CA ASP A 316 39.50 3.52 17.03
C ASP A 316 39.45 4.74 16.11
N ALA A 317 38.64 4.68 15.05
CA ALA A 317 38.45 5.80 14.12
C ALA A 317 37.82 7.02 14.80
N LEU A 318 36.85 6.82 15.69
CA LEU A 318 36.28 7.88 16.53
C LEU A 318 37.33 8.50 17.43
N GLN A 319 38.11 7.66 18.13
CA GLN A 319 39.19 8.14 18.99
C GLN A 319 40.23 8.96 18.23
N ALA A 320 40.53 8.55 17.00
CA ALA A 320 41.45 9.22 16.10
C ALA A 320 40.83 10.42 15.35
N LYS A 321 39.56 10.77 15.59
CA LYS A 321 38.81 11.84 14.89
C LYS A 321 38.82 11.69 13.37
N LYS A 322 38.67 10.46 12.89
CA LYS A 322 38.60 10.10 11.46
C LYS A 322 37.16 10.02 10.93
N LEU A 323 36.18 10.28 11.78
CA LEU A 323 34.77 10.41 11.44
C LEU A 323 34.33 11.85 11.72
N ASP A 324 33.48 12.40 10.84
CA ASP A 324 32.87 13.69 11.04
C ASP A 324 31.86 13.60 12.20
N GLU A 325 32.14 14.29 13.30
CA GLU A 325 31.33 14.28 14.52
C GLU A 325 29.90 14.77 14.26
N ALA A 326 29.71 15.77 13.38
CA ALA A 326 28.39 16.33 13.08
C ALA A 326 27.56 15.38 12.20
N ALA A 327 28.19 14.72 11.24
CA ALA A 327 27.54 13.71 10.41
C ALA A 327 27.10 12.51 11.26
N LEU A 328 27.96 12.05 12.17
CA LEU A 328 27.69 10.95 13.08
C LEU A 328 26.53 11.26 14.04
N GLU A 329 26.52 12.45 14.63
CA GLU A 329 25.41 12.89 15.50
C GLU A 329 24.08 12.94 14.74
N ALA A 330 24.10 13.37 13.48
CA ALA A 330 22.91 13.33 12.64
C ALA A 330 22.43 11.88 12.40
N SER A 331 23.35 10.93 12.20
CA SER A 331 23.01 9.50 12.08
C SER A 331 22.40 8.94 13.36
N PHE A 332 22.99 9.23 14.54
CA PHE A 332 22.42 8.82 15.82
C PHE A 332 21.02 9.38 16.04
N ARG A 333 20.81 10.66 15.71
CA ARG A 333 19.48 11.28 15.80
C ARG A 333 18.47 10.58 14.90
N ARG A 334 18.79 10.29 13.63
CA ARG A 334 17.90 9.56 12.74
C ARG A 334 17.55 8.17 13.27
N VAL A 335 18.54 7.44 13.81
CA VAL A 335 18.30 6.10 14.39
C VAL A 335 17.39 6.19 15.61
N ALA A 336 17.62 7.17 16.48
CA ALA A 336 16.79 7.42 17.65
C ALA A 336 15.35 7.80 17.27
N GLU A 337 15.16 8.76 16.37
CA GLU A 337 13.85 9.18 15.87
C GLU A 337 13.09 8.03 15.21
N LEU A 338 13.78 7.19 14.43
CA LEU A 338 13.17 6.03 13.80
C LEU A 338 12.75 4.99 14.86
N LYS A 339 13.59 4.72 15.86
CA LYS A 339 13.22 3.83 16.96
C LYS A 339 12.03 4.39 17.74
N ASP A 340 11.99 5.69 18.05
CA ASP A 340 10.88 6.34 18.78
C ASP A 340 9.55 6.27 18.01
N ARG A 341 9.61 6.25 16.67
CA ARG A 341 8.42 6.12 15.81
C ARG A 341 7.80 4.72 15.84
N PHE A 342 8.60 3.67 16.03
CA PHE A 342 8.15 2.28 15.86
C PHE A 342 8.21 1.43 17.14
N LEU A 343 9.02 1.80 18.13
CA LEU A 343 9.39 0.93 19.23
C LEU A 343 9.11 1.60 20.58
N SER A 344 8.55 0.81 21.49
CA SER A 344 8.50 1.12 22.92
C SER A 344 8.78 -0.16 23.72
N TRP A 345 9.37 -0.04 24.91
CA TRP A 345 9.66 -1.20 25.75
C TRP A 345 8.40 -1.97 26.16
N GLU A 346 7.28 -1.25 26.36
CA GLU A 346 5.98 -1.85 26.66
C GLU A 346 5.53 -2.75 25.49
N GLU A 347 5.54 -2.24 24.26
CA GLU A 347 5.06 -2.98 23.10
C GLU A 347 5.97 -4.15 22.72
N VAL A 348 7.31 -3.99 22.79
CA VAL A 348 8.24 -5.05 22.34
C VAL A 348 8.39 -6.21 23.32
N LEU A 349 8.09 -5.99 24.61
CA LEU A 349 8.10 -7.03 25.64
C LEU A 349 6.70 -7.66 25.82
N GLU A 350 5.66 -7.08 25.22
CA GLU A 350 4.33 -7.67 25.20
C GLU A 350 4.28 -8.88 24.27
N LYS A 351 3.85 -10.03 24.79
CA LYS A 351 3.67 -11.24 23.99
C LYS A 351 2.36 -11.18 23.19
N LYS A 352 2.48 -11.06 21.87
CA LYS A 352 1.33 -11.04 20.95
C LYS A 352 0.74 -12.46 20.72
N PRO A 353 -0.55 -12.58 20.41
CA PRO A 353 -1.16 -13.88 20.08
C PRO A 353 -0.57 -14.48 18.79
N LEU A 354 -0.11 -15.74 18.85
CA LEU A 354 0.42 -16.44 17.67
C LEU A 354 -0.67 -16.82 16.66
N SER A 355 -1.95 -16.75 17.03
CA SER A 355 -3.08 -16.95 16.08
C SER A 355 -3.13 -15.92 14.95
N ILE A 356 -2.36 -14.83 15.05
CA ILE A 356 -2.18 -13.83 13.99
C ILE A 356 -1.33 -14.40 12.84
N VAL A 357 -0.37 -15.27 13.14
CA VAL A 357 0.53 -15.86 12.13
C VAL A 357 -0.18 -17.02 11.44
N GLY A 358 -0.31 -16.97 10.11
CA GLY A 358 -1.07 -17.99 9.39
C GLY A 358 -2.58 -17.90 9.62
N ALA A 359 -3.09 -16.73 10.02
CA ALA A 359 -4.49 -16.50 10.32
C ALA A 359 -5.40 -16.85 9.11
N PRO A 360 -6.64 -17.32 9.33
CA PRO A 360 -7.57 -17.69 8.26
C PRO A 360 -7.79 -16.60 7.21
N GLU A 361 -7.81 -15.33 7.63
CA GLU A 361 -7.92 -14.17 6.74
C GLU A 361 -6.71 -14.01 5.82
N HIS A 362 -5.49 -14.25 6.31
CA HIS A 362 -4.28 -14.18 5.50
C HIS A 362 -4.23 -15.34 4.49
N LYS A 363 -4.65 -16.54 4.89
CA LYS A 363 -4.77 -17.70 4.00
C LYS A 363 -5.82 -17.48 2.90
N ARG A 364 -6.96 -16.84 3.25
CA ARG A 364 -7.97 -16.45 2.27
C ARG A 364 -7.43 -15.40 1.30
N LEU A 365 -6.75 -14.37 1.81
CA LEU A 365 -6.09 -13.35 1.01
C LEU A 365 -5.08 -13.97 0.03
N SER A 366 -4.22 -14.87 0.51
CA SER A 366 -3.28 -15.64 -0.31
C SER A 366 -3.99 -16.32 -1.47
N LYS A 367 -4.99 -17.16 -1.17
CA LYS A 367 -5.77 -17.86 -2.19
C LYS A 367 -6.42 -16.91 -3.20
N ASP A 368 -7.07 -15.84 -2.73
CA ASP A 368 -7.78 -14.88 -3.59
C ASP A 368 -6.85 -14.08 -4.50
N LEU A 369 -5.61 -13.86 -4.08
CA LEU A 369 -4.57 -13.23 -4.89
C LEU A 369 -3.99 -14.21 -5.90
N TYR A 370 -3.54 -15.38 -5.45
CA TYR A 370 -2.93 -16.37 -6.33
C TYR A 370 -3.87 -16.85 -7.43
N ASP A 371 -5.19 -16.95 -7.17
CA ASP A 371 -6.19 -17.26 -8.20
C ASP A 371 -6.21 -16.28 -9.39
N ARG A 372 -5.57 -15.11 -9.25
CA ARG A 372 -5.48 -14.06 -10.27
C ARG A 372 -4.07 -13.90 -10.85
N ILE A 373 -3.04 -14.54 -10.28
CA ILE A 373 -1.62 -14.28 -10.58
C ILE A 373 -1.08 -15.02 -11.81
N PRO A 374 -1.29 -16.33 -12.00
CA PRO A 374 -0.70 -17.02 -13.16
C PRO A 374 -1.15 -16.38 -14.47
N THR A 375 -0.20 -16.16 -15.38
CA THR A 375 -0.47 -15.57 -16.68
C THR A 375 -0.33 -16.64 -17.76
N VAL A 376 -1.39 -16.86 -18.53
CA VAL A 376 -1.31 -17.61 -19.77
C VAL A 376 -0.75 -16.66 -20.82
N VAL A 377 0.54 -16.79 -21.11
CA VAL A 377 1.23 -15.93 -22.07
C VAL A 377 0.83 -16.29 -23.49
N ARG A 378 0.67 -17.58 -23.77
CA ARG A 378 0.34 -18.08 -25.10
C ARG A 378 -0.46 -19.37 -25.01
N ASP A 379 -1.46 -19.52 -25.88
CA ASP A 379 -2.20 -20.78 -26.09
C ASP A 379 -2.71 -20.88 -27.54
N ARG A 380 -1.77 -21.05 -28.49
CA ARG A 380 -2.08 -21.07 -29.94
C ARG A 380 -3.01 -22.22 -30.35
N THR A 381 -2.96 -23.32 -29.60
CA THR A 381 -3.74 -24.53 -29.88
C THR A 381 -5.06 -24.58 -29.11
N GLN A 382 -5.39 -23.56 -28.30
CA GLN A 382 -6.55 -23.56 -27.42
C GLN A 382 -6.62 -24.83 -26.55
N LEU A 383 -5.45 -25.21 -26.01
CA LEU A 383 -5.32 -26.41 -25.18
C LEU A 383 -5.88 -26.18 -23.77
N LEU A 384 -5.94 -24.93 -23.31
CA LEU A 384 -6.45 -24.56 -22.01
C LEU A 384 -7.93 -24.12 -22.09
N PRO A 385 -8.79 -24.54 -21.14
CA PRO A 385 -8.50 -25.44 -20.02
C PRO A 385 -8.40 -26.90 -20.46
N LEU A 386 -7.52 -27.65 -19.80
CA LEU A 386 -7.27 -29.06 -20.06
C LEU A 386 -8.55 -29.90 -19.92
N GLN A 387 -8.84 -30.70 -20.94
CA GLN A 387 -9.93 -31.67 -20.96
C GLN A 387 -9.32 -33.08 -21.00
N LEU A 388 -8.90 -33.58 -19.83
CA LEU A 388 -8.30 -34.90 -19.68
C LEU A 388 -9.35 -35.95 -19.33
N LYS A 389 -9.22 -37.14 -19.93
CA LYS A 389 -9.95 -38.34 -19.50
C LYS A 389 -9.20 -39.01 -18.35
N LYS A 390 -9.90 -39.83 -17.58
CA LYS A 390 -9.32 -40.51 -16.41
C LYS A 390 -8.13 -41.41 -16.77
N GLU A 391 -8.19 -42.03 -17.95
CA GLU A 391 -7.16 -42.92 -18.49
C GLU A 391 -5.96 -42.20 -19.11
N ASP A 392 -6.08 -40.91 -19.47
CA ASP A 392 -5.01 -40.17 -20.14
C ASP A 392 -3.74 -40.18 -19.27
N HIS A 393 -2.59 -40.43 -19.88
CA HIS A 393 -1.31 -40.41 -19.17
C HIS A 393 -0.68 -39.02 -19.21
N VAL A 394 -0.48 -38.43 -18.03
CA VAL A 394 0.22 -37.14 -17.89
C VAL A 394 1.66 -37.39 -17.46
N LEU A 395 2.62 -36.95 -18.28
CA LEU A 395 4.03 -36.91 -17.91
C LEU A 395 4.36 -35.50 -17.42
N PHE A 396 4.67 -35.37 -16.13
CA PHE A 396 5.13 -34.12 -15.53
C PHE A 396 6.66 -34.14 -15.38
N LEU A 397 7.34 -33.37 -16.21
CA LEU A 397 8.80 -33.20 -16.20
C LEU A 397 9.13 -31.88 -15.51
N ALA A 398 9.75 -31.92 -14.33
CA ALA A 398 10.13 -30.72 -13.57
C ALA A 398 11.64 -30.53 -13.51
N ALA A 399 12.12 -29.31 -13.71
CA ALA A 399 13.55 -29.03 -13.61
C ALA A 399 14.07 -29.20 -12.18
N HIS A 400 15.28 -29.75 -12.04
CA HIS A 400 16.07 -29.59 -10.82
C HIS A 400 16.46 -28.12 -10.63
N VAL A 401 16.14 -27.54 -9.47
CA VAL A 401 16.43 -26.13 -9.14
C VAL A 401 17.62 -26.08 -8.17
N PRO A 402 18.75 -25.44 -8.53
CA PRO A 402 19.87 -25.30 -7.61
C PRO A 402 19.54 -24.36 -6.46
N THR A 403 19.97 -24.71 -5.25
CA THR A 403 19.87 -23.83 -4.07
C THR A 403 20.97 -22.75 -4.15
N THR A 404 20.61 -21.47 -4.08
CA THR A 404 21.55 -20.33 -4.07
C THR A 404 21.50 -19.58 -2.74
N LEU A 405 22.56 -18.81 -2.42
CA LEU A 405 22.64 -18.03 -1.17
C LEU A 405 21.52 -16.97 -1.05
N ALA A 406 21.09 -16.38 -2.17
CA ALA A 406 20.03 -15.39 -2.21
C ALA A 406 18.64 -16.00 -1.93
N VAL A 407 18.46 -17.25 -2.34
CA VAL A 407 17.17 -17.97 -2.37
C VAL A 407 17.27 -19.20 -1.47
N ASP A 408 17.21 -18.94 -0.17
CA ASP A 408 17.35 -19.94 0.90
C ASP A 408 16.03 -20.74 1.09
N SER A 409 15.52 -21.38 0.03
CA SER A 409 14.24 -22.12 0.07
C SER A 409 14.25 -23.45 -0.69
N GLU A 410 13.68 -24.47 -0.02
CA GLU A 410 13.18 -25.78 -0.48
C GLU A 410 13.99 -26.55 -1.56
N LYS A 411 14.53 -27.73 -1.19
CA LYS A 411 15.32 -28.60 -2.08
C LYS A 411 14.58 -29.08 -3.34
N GLU A 412 13.26 -29.21 -3.30
CA GLU A 412 12.45 -29.78 -4.40
C GLU A 412 11.14 -28.99 -4.60
N PRO A 413 11.21 -27.78 -5.18
CA PRO A 413 10.09 -26.83 -5.18
C PRO A 413 8.87 -27.32 -6.00
N PHE A 414 9.09 -28.13 -7.03
CA PHE A 414 8.02 -28.65 -7.89
C PHE A 414 7.15 -29.76 -7.26
N ASN A 415 7.52 -30.27 -6.08
CA ASN A 415 6.71 -31.28 -5.39
C ASN A 415 5.29 -30.77 -5.08
N SER A 416 5.16 -29.48 -4.76
CA SER A 416 3.85 -28.86 -4.52
C SER A 416 3.01 -28.72 -5.82
N PHE A 417 3.67 -28.54 -6.97
CA PHE A 417 3.01 -28.59 -8.28
C PHE A 417 2.47 -30.00 -8.55
N ASN A 418 3.31 -31.03 -8.37
CA ASN A 418 2.90 -32.42 -8.55
C ASN A 418 1.74 -32.80 -7.61
N ALA A 419 1.80 -32.38 -6.35
CA ALA A 419 0.72 -32.61 -5.38
C ALA A 419 -0.59 -31.97 -5.83
N SER A 420 -0.53 -30.72 -6.33
CA SER A 420 -1.71 -30.01 -6.84
C SER A 420 -2.28 -30.67 -8.10
N LEU A 421 -1.41 -31.14 -9.01
CA LEU A 421 -1.79 -31.85 -10.23
C LEU A 421 -2.44 -33.20 -9.94
N THR A 422 -1.87 -33.99 -9.03
CA THR A 422 -2.35 -35.34 -8.67
C THR A 422 -3.73 -35.31 -8.02
N GLN A 423 -4.11 -34.20 -7.38
CA GLN A 423 -5.46 -34.00 -6.84
C GLN A 423 -6.53 -33.91 -7.95
N ARG A 424 -6.18 -33.45 -9.15
CA ARG A 424 -7.11 -33.32 -10.29
C ARG A 424 -7.04 -34.52 -11.21
N HIS A 425 -5.86 -35.12 -11.35
CA HIS A 425 -5.63 -36.25 -12.24
C HIS A 425 -4.68 -37.27 -11.62
N SER A 426 -5.15 -38.51 -11.44
CA SER A 426 -4.39 -39.54 -10.71
C SER A 426 -3.32 -40.26 -11.55
N ASN A 427 -3.43 -40.24 -12.89
CA ASN A 427 -2.49 -40.93 -13.79
C ASN A 427 -1.36 -39.98 -14.22
N VAL A 428 -0.53 -39.58 -13.25
CA VAL A 428 0.61 -38.66 -13.45
C VAL A 428 1.92 -39.41 -13.17
N LYS A 429 2.86 -39.38 -14.13
CA LYS A 429 4.26 -39.75 -13.91
C LYS A 429 5.07 -38.49 -13.69
N TYR A 430 5.62 -38.33 -12.49
CA TYR A 430 6.44 -37.19 -12.10
C TYR A 430 7.92 -37.54 -12.17
N VAL A 431 8.71 -36.73 -12.88
CA VAL A 431 10.16 -36.90 -13.02
C VAL A 431 10.83 -35.55 -12.82
N ILE A 432 11.81 -35.50 -11.91
CA ILE A 432 12.72 -34.37 -11.80
C ILE A 432 13.89 -34.60 -12.76
N TYR A 433 14.05 -33.73 -13.75
CA TYR A 433 15.11 -33.83 -14.75
C TYR A 433 16.25 -32.84 -14.47
N ASN A 434 17.45 -33.20 -14.92
CA ASN A 434 18.71 -32.46 -14.80
C ASN A 434 19.64 -32.84 -15.98
N GLU A 435 20.85 -32.29 -16.01
CA GLU A 435 21.89 -32.54 -17.04
C GLU A 435 22.22 -34.03 -17.27
N ASN A 436 22.02 -34.87 -16.26
CA ASN A 436 22.33 -36.31 -16.30
C ASN A 436 21.09 -37.19 -16.57
N THR A 437 19.93 -36.59 -16.86
CA THR A 437 18.71 -37.34 -17.15
C THR A 437 18.85 -38.11 -18.47
N PRO A 438 18.54 -39.42 -18.52
CA PRO A 438 18.56 -40.19 -19.76
C PRO A 438 17.62 -39.64 -20.84
N ASP A 439 17.76 -40.12 -22.08
CA ASP A 439 16.82 -39.79 -23.16
C ASP A 439 15.38 -40.17 -22.78
N MET A 440 14.48 -39.19 -22.80
CA MET A 440 13.06 -39.30 -22.44
C MET A 440 12.14 -39.35 -23.67
N THR A 441 12.69 -39.50 -24.89
CA THR A 441 11.92 -39.43 -26.15
C THR A 441 10.70 -40.37 -26.16
N ARG A 442 10.84 -41.61 -25.67
CA ARG A 442 9.75 -42.59 -25.66
C ARG A 442 8.65 -42.20 -24.68
N GLU A 443 9.02 -41.87 -23.44
CA GLU A 443 8.11 -41.42 -22.40
C GLU A 443 7.31 -40.19 -22.83
N ILE A 444 7.96 -39.24 -23.49
CA ILE A 444 7.35 -38.02 -24.03
C ILE A 444 6.35 -38.35 -25.14
N ALA A 445 6.69 -39.24 -26.08
CA ALA A 445 5.83 -39.61 -27.20
C ALA A 445 4.63 -40.49 -26.80
N ASP A 446 4.79 -41.28 -25.74
CA ASP A 446 3.76 -42.18 -25.20
C ASP A 446 2.71 -41.44 -24.37
N ALA A 447 3.07 -40.30 -23.75
CA ALA A 447 2.16 -39.50 -22.94
C ALA A 447 1.06 -38.79 -23.76
N ASP A 448 -0.15 -38.71 -23.20
CA ASP A 448 -1.27 -37.97 -23.79
C ASP A 448 -1.14 -36.46 -23.56
N LEU A 449 -0.49 -36.08 -22.47
CA LEU A 449 -0.09 -34.71 -22.14
C LEU A 449 1.29 -34.72 -21.50
N VAL A 450 2.19 -33.87 -22.00
CA VAL A 450 3.42 -33.51 -21.32
C VAL A 450 3.24 -32.14 -20.68
N LEU A 451 3.38 -32.08 -19.37
CA LEU A 451 3.54 -30.84 -18.63
C LEU A 451 5.01 -30.69 -18.28
N LEU A 452 5.61 -29.56 -18.65
CA LEU A 452 7.02 -29.30 -18.40
C LEU A 452 7.17 -28.06 -17.49
N GLY A 453 7.73 -28.27 -16.31
CA GLY A 453 8.08 -27.22 -15.36
C GLY A 453 9.49 -26.71 -15.59
N THR A 454 9.63 -25.41 -15.89
CA THR A 454 10.93 -24.73 -16.00
C THR A 454 11.13 -23.73 -14.88
N ALA A 455 12.39 -23.49 -14.52
CA ALA A 455 12.80 -22.53 -13.50
C ALA A 455 14.08 -21.85 -13.98
N ASN A 456 13.94 -20.65 -14.57
CA ASN A 456 15.01 -19.90 -15.22
C ASN A 456 15.74 -20.72 -16.31
N ALA A 457 15.00 -21.37 -17.20
CA ALA A 457 15.58 -22.12 -18.31
C ALA A 457 16.52 -21.26 -19.18
N ASN A 458 16.29 -19.95 -19.26
CA ASN A 458 17.20 -19.01 -19.93
C ASN A 458 18.59 -18.92 -19.30
N LEU A 459 18.77 -19.41 -18.07
CA LEU A 459 20.06 -19.49 -17.36
C LEU A 459 20.59 -20.93 -17.25
N TYR A 460 19.78 -21.94 -17.61
CA TYR A 460 20.09 -23.36 -17.43
C TYR A 460 19.81 -24.17 -18.71
N PRO A 461 20.82 -24.34 -19.60
CA PRO A 461 20.64 -24.93 -20.94
C PRO A 461 19.96 -26.30 -20.98
N PHE A 462 20.17 -27.17 -19.99
CA PHE A 462 19.55 -28.50 -19.94
C PHE A 462 18.01 -28.45 -19.94
N GLN A 463 17.43 -27.35 -19.43
CA GLN A 463 15.98 -27.13 -19.46
C GLN A 463 15.49 -26.79 -20.86
N VAL A 464 16.24 -25.96 -21.60
CA VAL A 464 15.96 -25.60 -22.99
C VAL A 464 15.97 -26.85 -23.87
N ASP A 465 16.96 -27.73 -23.68
CA ASP A 465 17.07 -28.98 -24.43
C ASP A 465 15.89 -29.92 -24.18
N MET A 466 15.47 -30.06 -22.92
CA MET A 466 14.30 -30.86 -22.55
C MET A 466 13.00 -30.28 -23.14
N VAL A 467 12.83 -28.95 -23.15
CA VAL A 467 11.68 -28.29 -23.78
C VAL A 467 11.65 -28.52 -25.28
N LYS A 468 12.79 -28.39 -25.97
CA LYS A 468 12.89 -28.65 -27.42
C LYS A 468 12.62 -30.12 -27.75
N LEU A 469 13.09 -31.05 -26.92
CA LEU A 469 12.79 -32.48 -27.06
C LEU A 469 11.28 -32.73 -26.91
N ALA A 470 10.66 -32.18 -25.86
CA ALA A 470 9.23 -32.30 -25.62
C ALA A 470 8.40 -31.66 -26.75
N HIS A 471 8.79 -30.48 -27.23
CA HIS A 471 8.10 -29.80 -28.34
C HIS A 471 8.06 -30.63 -29.62
N LYS A 472 9.15 -31.36 -29.90
CA LYS A 472 9.26 -32.21 -31.09
C LYS A 472 8.45 -33.50 -31.01
N HIS A 473 8.31 -34.09 -29.82
CA HIS A 473 7.80 -35.45 -29.65
C HIS A 473 6.47 -35.57 -28.90
N ALA A 474 6.09 -34.57 -28.08
CA ALA A 474 4.86 -34.62 -27.31
C ALA A 474 3.62 -34.44 -28.20
N ARG A 475 2.56 -35.19 -27.90
CA ARG A 475 1.24 -35.01 -28.56
C ARG A 475 0.60 -33.68 -28.19
N LYS A 476 0.67 -33.34 -26.90
CA LYS A 476 0.22 -32.08 -26.30
C LYS A 476 1.29 -31.65 -25.30
N LEU A 477 1.72 -30.40 -25.40
CA LEU A 477 2.74 -29.82 -24.52
C LEU A 477 2.19 -28.57 -23.87
N VAL A 478 2.33 -28.49 -22.55
CA VAL A 478 2.21 -27.24 -21.79
C VAL A 478 3.52 -27.01 -21.07
N VAL A 479 4.06 -25.81 -21.19
CA VAL A 479 5.24 -25.38 -20.43
C VAL A 479 4.82 -24.36 -19.37
N ALA A 480 5.24 -24.58 -18.13
CA ALA A 480 4.98 -23.71 -16.99
C ALA A 480 6.30 -23.23 -16.37
N ALA A 481 6.63 -21.96 -16.54
CA ALA A 481 7.79 -21.35 -15.90
C ALA A 481 7.43 -20.81 -14.51
N VAL A 482 8.16 -21.26 -13.50
CA VAL A 482 7.85 -20.97 -12.08
C VAL A 482 8.80 -19.99 -11.41
N MET A 483 9.70 -19.39 -12.20
CA MET A 483 10.57 -18.30 -11.77
C MET A 483 10.44 -17.14 -12.76
N ASN A 484 11.55 -16.70 -13.37
CA ASN A 484 11.51 -15.62 -14.34
C ASN A 484 10.58 -15.99 -15.52
N PRO A 485 9.78 -15.04 -16.03
CA PRO A 485 8.82 -15.31 -17.11
C PRO A 485 9.49 -15.36 -18.49
N TYR A 486 10.81 -15.20 -18.58
CA TYR A 486 11.54 -15.03 -19.83
C TYR A 486 11.82 -16.34 -20.57
N ASP A 487 11.69 -17.51 -19.92
CA ASP A 487 12.12 -18.80 -20.47
C ASP A 487 11.63 -19.07 -21.92
N LEU A 488 10.42 -18.60 -22.27
CA LEU A 488 9.86 -18.75 -23.61
C LEU A 488 10.73 -18.13 -24.73
N MET A 489 11.61 -17.17 -24.42
CA MET A 489 12.52 -16.57 -25.40
C MET A 489 13.50 -17.58 -26.01
N GLU A 490 13.83 -18.66 -25.29
CA GLU A 490 14.75 -19.72 -25.72
C GLU A 490 14.08 -20.79 -26.62
N PHE A 491 12.75 -20.81 -26.62
CA PHE A 491 11.92 -21.76 -27.36
C PHE A 491 10.62 -21.11 -27.87
N PRO A 492 10.74 -20.10 -28.75
CA PRO A 492 9.61 -19.27 -29.19
C PRO A 492 8.55 -20.03 -30.00
N ASP A 493 8.81 -21.27 -30.41
CA ASP A 493 7.87 -22.11 -31.15
C ASP A 493 6.86 -22.86 -30.25
N VAL A 494 7.05 -22.84 -28.92
CA VAL A 494 6.11 -23.48 -27.99
C VAL A 494 4.73 -22.82 -28.06
N ASN A 495 3.69 -23.64 -28.25
CA ASN A 495 2.32 -23.19 -28.49
C ASN A 495 1.54 -22.80 -27.23
N THR A 496 1.77 -23.48 -26.10
CA THR A 496 1.06 -23.26 -24.84
C THR A 496 2.07 -23.06 -23.71
N TYR A 497 2.12 -21.84 -23.18
CA TYR A 497 3.09 -21.40 -22.16
C TYR A 497 2.40 -20.53 -21.11
N LEU A 498 2.65 -20.81 -19.84
CA LEU A 498 2.18 -20.02 -18.71
C LEU A 498 3.32 -19.73 -17.74
N VAL A 499 3.15 -18.66 -16.96
CA VAL A 499 4.12 -18.23 -15.95
C VAL A 499 3.43 -18.08 -14.59
N THR A 500 4.13 -18.43 -13.52
CA THR A 500 3.64 -18.31 -12.14
C THR A 500 4.37 -17.24 -11.33
N TYR A 501 5.51 -16.73 -11.84
CA TYR A 501 6.39 -15.71 -11.22
C TYR A 501 7.08 -16.15 -9.92
N GLU A 502 6.75 -17.32 -9.39
CA GLU A 502 7.32 -17.89 -8.18
C GLU A 502 6.92 -19.35 -8.04
N TYR A 503 7.75 -20.13 -7.34
CA TYR A 503 7.55 -21.57 -7.14
C TYR A 503 6.94 -21.91 -5.77
N THR A 504 6.20 -20.98 -5.16
CA THR A 504 5.51 -21.26 -3.90
C THR A 504 4.41 -22.29 -4.10
N PRO A 505 4.07 -23.08 -3.06
CA PRO A 505 2.96 -24.02 -3.15
C PRO A 505 1.64 -23.38 -3.57
N ALA A 506 1.38 -22.13 -3.13
CA ALA A 506 0.17 -21.41 -3.48
C ALA A 506 0.15 -20.95 -4.96
N ALA A 507 1.29 -20.54 -5.51
CA ALA A 507 1.41 -20.21 -6.94
C ALA A 507 1.24 -21.45 -7.83
N HIS A 508 1.84 -22.58 -7.45
CA HIS A 508 1.67 -23.86 -8.14
C HIS A 508 0.23 -24.34 -8.13
N GLU A 509 -0.44 -24.29 -6.98
CA GLU A 509 -1.86 -24.61 -6.85
C GLU A 509 -2.71 -23.74 -7.80
N ALA A 510 -2.49 -22.42 -7.80
CA ALA A 510 -3.22 -21.53 -8.70
C ALA A 510 -2.93 -21.81 -10.19
N ALA A 511 -1.69 -22.16 -10.54
CA ALA A 511 -1.33 -22.54 -11.90
C ALA A 511 -2.09 -23.79 -12.34
N VAL A 512 -2.16 -24.83 -11.50
CA VAL A 512 -2.98 -26.03 -11.76
C VAL A 512 -4.45 -25.67 -11.91
N ARG A 513 -4.99 -24.78 -11.07
CA ARG A 513 -6.38 -24.33 -11.20
C ARG A 513 -6.66 -23.61 -12.51
N VAL A 514 -5.69 -22.84 -13.03
CA VAL A 514 -5.78 -22.24 -14.37
C VAL A 514 -5.73 -23.33 -15.45
N LEU A 515 -4.82 -24.29 -15.33
CA LEU A 515 -4.70 -25.41 -16.29
C LEU A 515 -6.02 -26.17 -16.43
N PHE A 516 -6.74 -26.44 -15.34
CA PHE A 516 -8.02 -27.16 -15.34
C PHE A 516 -9.26 -26.24 -15.47
N GLY A 517 -9.07 -24.93 -15.63
CA GLY A 517 -10.18 -23.98 -15.83
C GLY A 517 -11.03 -23.69 -14.59
N GLU A 518 -10.55 -24.05 -13.40
CA GLU A 518 -11.18 -23.75 -12.11
C GLU A 518 -11.10 -22.25 -11.76
N THR A 519 -10.13 -21.55 -12.34
CA THR A 519 -10.00 -20.09 -12.33
C THR A 519 -9.53 -19.59 -13.69
N LYS A 520 -9.72 -18.29 -13.95
CA LYS A 520 -9.22 -17.62 -15.17
C LYS A 520 -7.97 -16.83 -14.82
N ALA A 521 -6.94 -16.91 -15.67
CA ALA A 521 -5.83 -15.97 -15.65
C ALA A 521 -6.36 -14.54 -15.84
N ARG A 522 -6.05 -13.63 -14.90
CA ARG A 522 -6.49 -12.22 -14.92
C ARG A 522 -5.34 -11.23 -14.92
N SER A 523 -4.15 -11.70 -14.59
CA SER A 523 -2.92 -10.96 -14.68
C SER A 523 -2.48 -10.74 -16.13
N HIS A 524 -1.41 -9.98 -16.28
CA HIS A 524 -0.75 -9.65 -17.53
C HIS A 524 0.75 -9.71 -17.26
N LEU A 525 1.55 -9.85 -18.31
CA LEU A 525 3.00 -9.81 -18.16
C LEU A 525 3.42 -8.39 -17.72
N PRO A 526 4.13 -8.25 -16.58
CA PRO A 526 4.72 -6.97 -16.17
C PRO A 526 6.06 -6.69 -16.86
N VAL A 527 6.43 -7.52 -17.84
CA VAL A 527 7.70 -7.51 -18.57
C VAL A 527 7.48 -7.92 -20.02
N THR A 528 8.40 -7.55 -20.91
CA THR A 528 8.44 -8.01 -22.30
C THR A 528 9.28 -9.27 -22.37
N ILE A 529 8.78 -10.31 -23.03
CA ILE A 529 9.56 -11.51 -23.34
C ILE A 529 10.19 -11.32 -24.72
N PRO A 530 11.52 -11.29 -24.86
CA PRO A 530 12.16 -11.20 -26.17
C PRO A 530 11.73 -12.33 -27.10
N ASN A 531 11.66 -12.05 -28.41
CA ASN A 531 11.27 -13.00 -29.46
C ASN A 531 9.82 -13.54 -29.35
N VAL A 532 8.96 -12.88 -28.57
CA VAL A 532 7.56 -13.27 -28.34
C VAL A 532 6.64 -12.06 -28.52
N ASP A 533 6.17 -11.83 -29.74
CA ASP A 533 5.32 -10.67 -30.07
C ASP A 533 3.81 -10.96 -29.94
N ASP A 534 3.41 -12.23 -29.86
CA ASP A 534 2.01 -12.68 -29.86
C ASP A 534 1.50 -13.05 -28.46
N ALA A 535 2.08 -12.48 -27.40
CA ALA A 535 1.62 -12.69 -26.04
C ALA A 535 0.16 -12.23 -25.87
N ILE A 536 -0.64 -13.02 -25.16
CA ILE A 536 -2.04 -12.70 -24.86
C ILE A 536 -2.06 -11.48 -23.92
N GLN A 537 -2.52 -10.35 -24.43
CA GLN A 537 -2.69 -9.13 -23.65
C GLN A 537 -4.17 -8.94 -23.28
N PRO A 538 -4.53 -8.89 -21.98
CA PRO A 538 -5.89 -8.58 -21.60
C PRO A 538 -6.24 -7.14 -21.98
N THR A 539 -7.41 -6.94 -22.58
CA THR A 539 -7.91 -5.59 -22.88
C THR A 539 -8.09 -4.79 -21.60
N ARG A 540 -7.34 -3.69 -21.48
CA ARG A 540 -7.36 -2.79 -20.33
C ARG A 540 -8.02 -1.46 -20.70
N PRO A 541 -8.84 -0.87 -19.81
CA PRO A 541 -9.37 0.46 -20.04
C PRO A 541 -8.24 1.50 -19.99
N LEU A 542 -8.31 2.50 -20.86
CA LEU A 542 -7.45 3.68 -20.77
C LEU A 542 -7.98 4.57 -19.64
N LEU A 543 -7.11 4.96 -18.70
CA LEU A 543 -7.45 5.97 -17.69
C LEU A 543 -6.96 7.33 -18.17
N THR A 544 -7.82 8.33 -18.12
CA THR A 544 -7.46 9.73 -18.42
C THR A 544 -7.98 10.66 -17.33
N THR A 545 -7.30 11.77 -17.10
CA THR A 545 -7.82 12.85 -16.26
C THR A 545 -9.15 13.34 -16.78
N TYR A 546 -10.14 13.47 -15.89
CA TYR A 546 -11.44 14.06 -16.21
C TYR A 546 -11.28 15.51 -16.63
N ARG A 547 -11.96 15.90 -17.70
CA ARG A 547 -12.07 17.29 -18.14
C ARG A 547 -13.53 17.65 -18.28
N ASP A 548 -14.01 18.63 -17.50
CA ASP A 548 -15.42 19.05 -17.50
C ASP A 548 -15.96 19.35 -18.90
N ALA A 549 -15.17 20.04 -19.72
CA ALA A 549 -15.54 20.44 -21.07
C ALA A 549 -15.82 19.26 -22.02
N THR A 550 -15.21 18.09 -21.80
CA THR A 550 -15.34 16.93 -22.70
C THR A 550 -16.04 15.74 -22.08
N ASP A 551 -16.05 15.64 -20.75
CA ASP A 551 -16.39 14.41 -20.04
C ASP A 551 -17.66 14.54 -19.20
N ALA A 552 -18.08 15.76 -18.82
CA ALA A 552 -19.18 15.97 -17.88
C ALA A 552 -20.49 15.31 -18.33
N GLU A 553 -20.85 15.41 -19.61
CA GLU A 553 -22.06 14.79 -20.16
C GLU A 553 -21.98 13.26 -20.13
N ALA A 554 -20.82 12.68 -20.45
CA ALA A 554 -20.63 11.22 -20.44
C ALA A 554 -20.63 10.67 -19.00
N VAL A 555 -20.01 11.38 -18.06
CA VAL A 555 -20.01 11.06 -16.63
C VAL A 555 -21.42 11.20 -16.05
N HIS A 556 -22.17 12.24 -16.43
CA HIS A 556 -23.58 12.40 -16.03
C HIS A 556 -24.48 11.31 -16.63
N GLY A 557 -24.29 10.95 -17.90
CA GLY A 557 -24.97 9.80 -18.51
C GLY A 557 -24.68 8.50 -17.77
N LEU A 558 -23.45 8.30 -17.30
CA LEU A 558 -23.07 7.16 -16.46
C LEU A 558 -23.75 7.21 -15.08
N TRP A 559 -23.83 8.39 -14.45
CA TRP A 559 -24.57 8.59 -13.20
C TRP A 559 -26.03 8.17 -13.37
N MET A 560 -26.70 8.66 -14.42
CA MET A 560 -28.12 8.36 -14.66
C MET A 560 -28.33 6.85 -14.89
N GLN A 561 -27.45 6.17 -15.63
CA GLN A 561 -27.54 4.72 -15.78
C GLN A 561 -27.46 3.93 -14.46
N ILE A 562 -26.76 4.46 -13.46
CA ILE A 562 -26.48 3.75 -12.20
C ILE A 562 -27.45 4.17 -11.09
N PHE A 563 -27.78 5.45 -11.01
CA PHE A 563 -28.42 6.07 -9.85
C PHE A 563 -29.75 6.78 -10.16
N GLU A 564 -30.21 6.87 -11.41
CA GLU A 564 -31.44 7.62 -11.78
C GLU A 564 -32.66 7.27 -10.94
N LYS A 565 -32.84 6.00 -10.56
CA LYS A 565 -34.00 5.56 -9.79
C LYS A 565 -33.98 5.99 -8.32
N THR A 566 -32.80 6.21 -7.75
CA THR A 566 -32.62 6.45 -6.31
C THR A 566 -32.11 7.86 -6.00
N PHE A 567 -31.24 8.38 -6.87
CA PHE A 567 -30.58 9.68 -6.77
C PHE A 567 -30.52 10.35 -8.17
N PRO A 568 -31.66 10.67 -8.80
CA PRO A 568 -31.64 11.50 -10.01
C PRO A 568 -30.97 12.84 -9.68
N LEU A 569 -30.04 13.27 -10.53
CA LEU A 569 -29.20 14.45 -10.30
C LEU A 569 -29.03 15.22 -11.60
N ALA A 570 -29.29 16.52 -11.60
CA ALA A 570 -29.05 17.38 -12.76
C ALA A 570 -27.55 17.55 -13.06
N LEU A 571 -27.23 17.79 -14.34
CA LEU A 571 -25.84 17.94 -14.80
C LEU A 571 -25.13 19.13 -14.13
N ASP A 572 -25.81 20.25 -13.91
CA ASP A 572 -25.25 21.42 -13.21
C ASP A 572 -24.88 21.11 -11.76
N LYS A 573 -25.65 20.26 -11.07
CA LYS A 573 -25.34 19.82 -9.70
C LYS A 573 -24.15 18.88 -9.65
N LEU A 574 -24.03 17.98 -10.62
CA LEU A 574 -22.84 17.15 -10.78
C LEU A 574 -21.59 18.01 -11.01
N ARG A 575 -21.68 18.99 -11.93
CA ARG A 575 -20.60 19.95 -12.19
C ARG A 575 -20.25 20.78 -10.96
N LEU A 576 -21.25 21.24 -10.21
CA LEU A 576 -21.04 22.01 -8.99
C LEU A 576 -20.17 21.24 -7.98
N ILE A 577 -20.48 19.97 -7.72
CA ILE A 577 -19.72 19.15 -6.77
C ILE A 577 -18.28 18.94 -7.26
N LEU A 578 -18.12 18.52 -8.53
CA LEU A 578 -16.79 18.21 -9.08
C LEU A 578 -15.90 19.45 -9.19
N ASN A 579 -16.44 20.58 -9.66
CA ASN A 579 -15.65 21.80 -9.87
C ASN A 579 -15.33 22.54 -8.56
N THR A 580 -16.00 22.19 -7.46
CA THR A 580 -15.75 22.76 -6.12
C THR A 580 -14.83 21.88 -5.26
N ALA A 581 -14.52 20.66 -5.72
CA ALA A 581 -13.64 19.73 -5.01
C ALA A 581 -12.22 20.32 -4.86
N ALA A 582 -11.70 20.33 -3.63
CA ALA A 582 -10.39 20.91 -3.33
C ALA A 582 -9.27 19.96 -3.76
N GLU A 583 -8.31 20.46 -4.57
CA GLU A 583 -7.11 19.73 -5.00
C GLU A 583 -7.39 18.31 -5.56
N GLY A 584 -8.60 18.08 -6.09
CA GLY A 584 -9.05 16.76 -6.52
C GLY A 584 -8.44 16.31 -7.85
N MET A 585 -8.13 15.01 -7.97
CA MET A 585 -7.75 14.37 -9.23
C MET A 585 -8.83 13.37 -9.65
N HIS A 586 -9.73 13.82 -10.50
CA HIS A 586 -10.81 13.00 -11.04
C HIS A 586 -10.32 12.25 -12.28
N LEU A 587 -10.71 10.98 -12.44
CA LEU A 587 -10.32 10.14 -13.58
C LEU A 587 -11.53 9.50 -14.25
N VAL A 588 -11.44 9.33 -15.56
CA VAL A 588 -12.36 8.53 -16.36
C VAL A 588 -11.67 7.29 -16.91
N ALA A 589 -12.38 6.17 -16.93
CA ALA A 589 -11.96 4.95 -17.61
C ALA A 589 -12.67 4.86 -18.96
N ARG A 590 -11.91 4.60 -20.03
CA ARG A 590 -12.42 4.49 -21.40
C ARG A 590 -12.19 3.10 -21.99
N ASP A 591 -13.13 2.61 -22.78
CA ASP A 591 -12.92 1.42 -23.61
C ASP A 591 -12.06 1.73 -24.85
N HIS A 592 -11.82 0.71 -25.67
CA HIS A 592 -11.05 0.81 -26.91
C HIS A 592 -11.67 1.74 -27.97
N GLN A 593 -12.96 2.10 -27.82
CA GLN A 593 -13.67 3.04 -28.69
C GLN A 593 -13.67 4.47 -28.12
N GLY A 594 -13.04 4.68 -26.95
CA GLY A 594 -12.97 5.97 -26.27
C GLY A 594 -14.20 6.30 -25.40
N LYS A 595 -15.18 5.40 -25.31
CA LYS A 595 -16.40 5.61 -24.51
C LYS A 595 -16.07 5.54 -23.03
N VAL A 596 -16.61 6.48 -22.24
CA VAL A 596 -16.50 6.47 -20.77
C VAL A 596 -17.29 5.28 -20.20
N ILE A 597 -16.60 4.40 -19.50
CA ILE A 597 -17.14 3.18 -18.87
C ILE A 597 -16.94 3.15 -17.35
N GLY A 598 -16.25 4.13 -16.79
CA GLY A 598 -16.09 4.32 -15.35
C GLY A 598 -15.57 5.70 -15.00
N PHE A 599 -15.76 6.09 -13.75
CA PHE A 599 -15.36 7.40 -13.22
C PHE A 599 -15.01 7.29 -11.74
N VAL A 600 -14.03 8.08 -11.30
CA VAL A 600 -13.69 8.28 -9.88
C VAL A 600 -13.45 9.76 -9.62
N ALA A 601 -13.94 10.25 -8.49
CA ALA A 601 -13.69 11.59 -7.98
C ALA A 601 -13.01 11.51 -6.61
N THR A 602 -12.08 12.43 -6.37
CA THR A 602 -11.30 12.56 -5.15
C THR A 602 -11.20 14.02 -4.74
N GLN A 603 -10.94 14.29 -3.47
CA GLN A 603 -10.52 15.60 -2.98
C GLN A 603 -9.55 15.47 -1.82
N ILE A 604 -8.75 16.51 -1.62
CA ILE A 604 -7.76 16.63 -0.56
C ILE A 604 -8.15 17.83 0.29
N ARG A 605 -8.35 17.60 1.60
CA ARG A 605 -8.64 18.67 2.55
C ARG A 605 -7.49 18.82 3.53
N ARG A 606 -6.88 20.00 3.52
CA ARG A 606 -5.77 20.37 4.41
C ARG A 606 -6.28 21.39 5.43
N GLY A 607 -6.77 20.93 6.56
CA GLY A 607 -7.10 21.74 7.74
C GLY A 607 -6.05 21.60 8.85
N PRO A 608 -5.90 22.57 9.76
CA PRO A 608 -4.94 22.49 10.89
C PRO A 608 -5.12 21.24 11.77
N ASN A 609 -6.34 20.70 11.81
CA ASN A 609 -6.72 19.50 12.57
C ASN A 609 -7.52 18.48 11.73
N ASP A 610 -7.56 18.65 10.41
CA ASP A 610 -8.41 17.86 9.50
C ASP A 610 -7.59 17.50 8.26
N ARG A 611 -6.94 16.34 8.28
CA ARG A 611 -6.26 15.73 7.12
C ARG A 611 -7.09 14.53 6.66
N ASN A 612 -8.28 14.80 6.12
CA ASN A 612 -9.15 13.78 5.55
C ASN A 612 -9.10 13.90 4.03
N ASP A 613 -8.50 12.90 3.40
CA ASP A 613 -8.44 12.77 1.95
C ASP A 613 -9.55 11.83 1.50
N GLU A 614 -10.31 12.24 0.52
CA GLU A 614 -11.66 11.73 0.32
C GLU A 614 -11.82 11.14 -1.07
N LEU A 615 -12.29 9.89 -1.13
CA LEU A 615 -12.76 9.25 -2.35
C LEU A 615 -14.26 9.53 -2.48
N MET A 616 -14.57 10.66 -3.12
CA MET A 616 -15.91 11.23 -3.18
C MET A 616 -16.92 10.32 -3.90
N LEU A 617 -16.49 9.66 -4.97
CA LEU A 617 -17.34 8.81 -5.81
C LEU A 617 -16.49 7.80 -6.58
N LEU A 618 -16.99 6.57 -6.73
CA LEU A 618 -16.48 5.58 -7.67
C LEU A 618 -17.66 4.90 -8.36
N MET A 619 -17.67 4.92 -9.70
CA MET A 619 -18.73 4.29 -10.47
C MET A 619 -18.22 3.62 -11.74
N VAL A 620 -18.85 2.49 -12.08
CA VAL A 620 -18.53 1.68 -13.27
C VAL A 620 -19.82 1.30 -13.96
N CYS A 621 -19.84 1.46 -15.29
CA CYS A 621 -20.95 1.10 -16.16
C CYS A 621 -21.40 -0.34 -15.88
N PRO A 622 -22.70 -0.61 -15.64
CA PRO A 622 -23.21 -1.93 -15.24
C PRO A 622 -22.70 -3.09 -16.12
N ASP A 623 -22.73 -2.92 -17.44
CA ASP A 623 -22.31 -3.95 -18.41
C ASP A 623 -20.80 -4.22 -18.43
N HIS A 624 -20.02 -3.32 -17.82
CA HIS A 624 -18.56 -3.38 -17.74
C HIS A 624 -18.05 -3.79 -16.34
N ARG A 625 -18.94 -4.03 -15.38
CA ARG A 625 -18.56 -4.48 -14.03
C ARG A 625 -17.90 -5.86 -14.04
N ARG A 626 -17.12 -6.14 -13.00
CA ARG A 626 -16.34 -7.40 -12.81
C ARG A 626 -15.25 -7.64 -13.87
N ARG A 627 -14.79 -6.57 -14.54
CA ARG A 627 -13.68 -6.58 -15.51
C ARG A 627 -12.44 -5.81 -15.01
N GLY A 628 -12.32 -5.56 -13.70
CA GLY A 628 -11.19 -4.86 -13.10
C GLY A 628 -11.19 -3.32 -13.23
N ILE A 629 -12.14 -2.72 -13.96
CA ILE A 629 -12.20 -1.25 -14.17
C ILE A 629 -12.30 -0.48 -12.84
N GLY A 630 -13.22 -0.88 -11.97
CA GLY A 630 -13.38 -0.21 -10.66
C GLY A 630 -12.13 -0.33 -9.78
N THR A 631 -11.43 -1.46 -9.86
CA THR A 631 -10.14 -1.67 -9.18
C THR A 631 -9.09 -0.70 -9.68
N ARG A 632 -8.95 -0.55 -11.01
CA ARG A 632 -7.97 0.38 -11.59
C ARG A 632 -8.25 1.84 -11.24
N LEU A 633 -9.51 2.27 -11.31
CA LEU A 633 -9.90 3.63 -10.93
C LEU A 633 -9.65 3.89 -9.43
N HIS A 634 -10.03 2.95 -8.58
CA HIS A 634 -9.77 3.00 -7.14
C HIS A 634 -8.26 3.10 -6.85
N ASP A 635 -7.45 2.26 -7.48
CA ASP A 635 -6.01 2.22 -7.25
C ASP A 635 -5.32 3.50 -7.72
N ALA A 636 -5.70 4.03 -8.88
CA ALA A 636 -5.17 5.30 -9.39
C ALA A 636 -5.57 6.48 -8.49
N ALA A 637 -6.78 6.45 -7.92
CA ALA A 637 -7.20 7.44 -6.93
C ALA A 637 -6.34 7.37 -5.65
N LEU A 638 -6.18 6.16 -5.08
CA LEU A 638 -5.37 5.98 -3.87
C LEU A 638 -3.89 6.27 -4.09
N GLU A 639 -3.35 5.97 -5.26
CA GLU A 639 -1.98 6.33 -5.63
C GLU A 639 -1.77 7.84 -5.57
N HIS A 640 -2.67 8.60 -6.18
CA HIS A 640 -2.58 10.06 -6.16
C HIS A 640 -2.65 10.62 -4.75
N LEU A 641 -3.61 10.13 -3.95
CA LEU A 641 -3.73 10.55 -2.55
C LEU A 641 -2.47 10.20 -1.74
N ARG A 642 -1.92 9.00 -1.94
CA ARG A 642 -0.65 8.56 -1.32
C ARG A 642 0.52 9.47 -1.70
N GLN A 643 0.63 9.85 -2.96
CA GLN A 643 1.67 10.77 -3.44
C GLN A 643 1.56 12.15 -2.81
N GLN A 644 0.35 12.60 -2.46
CA GLN A 644 0.10 13.86 -1.75
C GLN A 644 0.31 13.76 -0.23
N GLY A 645 0.67 12.58 0.29
CA GLY A 645 0.93 12.36 1.71
C GLY A 645 -0.31 12.03 2.54
N ALA A 646 -1.35 11.46 1.92
CA ALA A 646 -2.58 11.10 2.61
C ALA A 646 -2.33 10.16 3.80
N VAL A 647 -2.85 10.55 4.97
CA VAL A 647 -2.74 9.77 6.22
C VAL A 647 -4.06 9.11 6.57
N HIS A 648 -5.17 9.84 6.44
CA HIS A 648 -6.51 9.33 6.69
C HIS A 648 -7.32 9.44 5.41
N LEU A 649 -7.81 8.29 4.95
CA LEU A 649 -8.66 8.20 3.78
C LEU A 649 -10.10 7.95 4.20
N GLN A 650 -11.06 8.57 3.53
CA GLN A 650 -12.49 8.37 3.73
C GLN A 650 -13.20 8.04 2.41
N LEU A 651 -14.17 7.12 2.43
CA LEU A 651 -15.13 6.97 1.32
C LEU A 651 -16.28 7.95 1.49
N GLY A 652 -16.69 8.58 0.38
CA GLY A 652 -17.60 9.71 0.44
C GLY A 652 -16.84 10.99 0.75
N ALA A 653 -17.57 12.05 1.05
CA ALA A 653 -16.99 13.37 1.18
C ALA A 653 -17.69 14.26 2.21
N SER A 654 -16.95 15.19 2.80
CA SER A 654 -17.46 16.20 3.73
C SER A 654 -18.05 17.40 3.02
N TYR A 655 -17.31 18.19 2.26
CA TYR A 655 -17.89 19.27 1.46
C TYR A 655 -16.92 19.73 0.36
N PRO A 656 -17.35 19.84 -0.92
CA PRO A 656 -18.65 19.42 -1.46
C PRO A 656 -18.81 17.90 -1.42
N ARG A 657 -20.03 17.37 -1.57
CA ARG A 657 -20.26 15.92 -1.51
C ARG A 657 -21.37 15.42 -2.42
N PHE A 658 -21.21 14.19 -2.90
CA PHE A 658 -22.32 13.37 -3.39
C PHE A 658 -22.93 12.58 -2.23
N PHE A 659 -22.10 11.82 -1.52
CA PHE A 659 -22.50 11.00 -0.38
C PHE A 659 -21.52 11.21 0.77
N PRO A 660 -21.97 11.17 2.04
CA PRO A 660 -21.06 11.23 3.19
C PRO A 660 -20.27 9.92 3.37
N GLY A 661 -20.84 8.80 2.92
CA GLY A 661 -20.24 7.47 2.95
C GLY A 661 -20.80 6.59 1.83
N VAL A 662 -20.72 5.27 1.97
CA VAL A 662 -21.30 4.34 1.00
C VAL A 662 -22.80 4.18 1.28
N PRO A 663 -23.72 4.42 0.32
CA PRO A 663 -25.14 4.16 0.53
C PRO A 663 -25.39 2.73 1.02
N ASP A 664 -26.19 2.56 2.07
CA ASP A 664 -26.36 1.25 2.75
C ASP A 664 -27.01 0.18 1.84
N SER A 665 -27.67 0.61 0.76
CA SER A 665 -28.20 -0.27 -0.28
C SER A 665 -27.15 -0.78 -1.28
N ALA A 666 -25.90 -0.30 -1.23
CA ALA A 666 -24.84 -0.65 -2.17
C ALA A 666 -24.00 -1.84 -1.67
N ASP A 667 -23.37 -2.58 -2.60
CA ASP A 667 -22.42 -3.65 -2.24
C ASP A 667 -21.10 -3.05 -1.73
N ALA A 668 -20.99 -2.91 -0.42
CA ALA A 668 -19.79 -2.42 0.25
C ALA A 668 -18.64 -3.45 0.26
N GLY A 669 -18.92 -4.72 -0.08
CA GLY A 669 -17.91 -5.78 -0.10
C GLY A 669 -16.77 -5.49 -1.07
N PHE A 670 -16.99 -4.67 -2.11
CA PHE A 670 -15.91 -4.19 -2.98
C PHE A 670 -14.82 -3.43 -2.22
N PHE A 671 -15.19 -2.55 -1.29
CA PHE A 671 -14.28 -1.72 -0.51
C PHE A 671 -13.71 -2.47 0.70
N GLU A 672 -14.52 -3.27 1.39
CA GLU A 672 -14.06 -4.06 2.54
C GLU A 672 -12.96 -5.06 2.16
N ARG A 673 -13.11 -5.73 1.01
CA ARG A 673 -12.06 -6.62 0.46
C ARG A 673 -10.76 -5.89 0.08
N ARG A 674 -10.78 -4.55 0.07
CA ARG A 674 -9.64 -3.67 -0.21
C ARG A 674 -9.09 -2.99 1.04
N GLY A 675 -9.55 -3.41 2.22
CA GLY A 675 -9.01 -2.96 3.50
C GLY A 675 -9.69 -1.72 4.10
N TRP A 676 -10.74 -1.19 3.45
CA TRP A 676 -11.58 -0.15 4.03
C TRP A 676 -12.34 -0.70 5.23
N GLN A 677 -12.30 0.02 6.34
CA GLN A 677 -12.93 -0.37 7.59
C GLN A 677 -14.28 0.31 7.73
N ALA A 678 -15.32 -0.49 7.93
CA ALA A 678 -16.67 0.02 8.17
C ALA A 678 -16.73 0.77 9.51
N GLY A 679 -17.29 1.97 9.48
CA GLY A 679 -17.61 2.79 10.64
C GLY A 679 -19.10 2.83 10.92
N ASN A 680 -19.53 3.94 11.51
CA ASN A 680 -20.92 4.17 11.91
C ASN A 680 -21.86 4.22 10.71
N LEU A 681 -23.11 3.82 10.97
CA LEU A 681 -24.22 4.11 10.07
C LEU A 681 -24.68 5.55 10.35
N VAL A 682 -24.80 6.34 9.30
CA VAL A 682 -25.21 7.74 9.35
C VAL A 682 -26.41 7.96 8.44
N HIS A 683 -27.21 8.98 8.75
CA HIS A 683 -28.49 9.18 8.11
C HIS A 683 -28.63 10.58 7.54
N ASP A 684 -29.23 10.65 6.37
CA ASP A 684 -29.88 11.86 5.90
C ASP A 684 -31.36 11.79 6.27
N LEU A 685 -31.92 12.90 6.73
CA LEU A 685 -33.31 13.00 7.17
C LEU A 685 -34.12 13.92 6.26
N GLU A 686 -35.41 13.61 6.12
CA GLU A 686 -36.40 14.41 5.40
C GLU A 686 -37.53 14.83 6.35
N HIS A 687 -38.00 16.07 6.17
CA HIS A 687 -39.32 16.50 6.60
C HIS A 687 -40.11 16.86 5.34
N ASP A 688 -41.16 16.11 5.06
CA ASP A 688 -41.89 16.11 3.78
C ASP A 688 -43.04 17.14 3.70
N ALA A 689 -43.51 17.64 4.85
CA ALA A 689 -44.60 18.60 4.94
C ALA A 689 -44.27 19.82 5.83
N LEU A 690 -43.14 20.50 5.60
CA LEU A 690 -42.65 21.56 6.50
C LEU A 690 -43.66 22.70 6.66
N GLN A 691 -44.41 23.06 5.61
CA GLN A 691 -45.45 24.11 5.70
C GLN A 691 -46.58 23.79 6.69
N GLN A 692 -46.76 22.51 7.07
CA GLN A 692 -47.76 22.08 8.05
C GLN A 692 -47.19 21.98 9.48
N TYR A 693 -45.87 22.11 9.64
CA TYR A 693 -45.20 22.04 10.93
C TYR A 693 -45.68 23.17 11.86
N LYS A 694 -45.94 22.81 13.12
CA LYS A 694 -46.27 23.74 14.19
C LYS A 694 -45.32 23.52 15.35
N THR A 695 -44.76 24.62 15.87
CA THR A 695 -43.91 24.59 17.06
C THR A 695 -44.60 23.84 18.22
N PRO A 696 -43.99 22.76 18.73
CA PRO A 696 -44.53 22.01 19.85
C PRO A 696 -44.75 22.89 21.09
N ALA A 697 -45.90 22.76 21.75
CA ALA A 697 -46.23 23.54 22.95
C ALA A 697 -45.20 23.38 24.09
N SER A 698 -44.51 22.24 24.13
CA SER A 698 -43.43 21.94 25.08
C SER A 698 -42.17 22.79 24.86
N LEU A 699 -41.95 23.30 23.64
CA LEU A 699 -40.90 24.26 23.31
C LEU A 699 -41.37 25.70 23.54
N THR A 700 -42.66 25.99 23.39
CA THR A 700 -43.25 27.31 23.61
C THR A 700 -43.36 27.70 25.09
N ARG A 701 -43.73 26.78 25.98
CA ARG A 701 -43.92 27.05 27.43
C ARG A 701 -42.63 27.43 28.20
N ARG A 702 -41.45 27.06 27.71
CA ARG A 702 -40.15 27.39 28.33
C ARG A 702 -39.51 28.67 27.77
N ILE A 703 -40.14 29.33 26.79
CA ILE A 703 -39.65 30.59 26.22
C ILE A 703 -39.63 31.71 27.28
N THR A 704 -40.46 31.62 28.31
CA THR A 704 -40.58 32.65 29.36
C THR A 704 -39.53 32.57 30.47
N ASP A 705 -38.90 31.41 30.70
CA ASP A 705 -38.00 31.21 31.86
C ASP A 705 -36.51 31.33 31.51
N ASP A 706 -36.13 31.12 30.25
CA ASP A 706 -34.77 31.20 29.75
C ASP A 706 -34.71 32.20 28.58
N GLN A 707 -34.30 33.45 28.88
CA GLN A 707 -34.10 34.50 27.87
C GLN A 707 -33.03 34.05 26.88
N VAL A 708 -33.43 33.65 25.68
CA VAL A 708 -32.55 33.26 24.58
C VAL A 708 -33.05 33.94 23.32
N TRP A 709 -32.13 34.60 22.62
CA TRP A 709 -32.38 35.24 21.34
C TRP A 709 -31.90 34.33 20.21
N PHE A 710 -32.63 34.29 19.10
CA PHE A 710 -32.25 33.58 17.88
C PHE A 710 -32.26 34.55 16.70
N GLY A 711 -31.27 34.43 15.82
CA GLY A 711 -31.20 35.26 14.63
C GLY A 711 -29.96 34.97 13.78
N ARG A 712 -29.82 35.72 12.69
CA ARG A 712 -28.64 35.61 11.82
C ARG A 712 -27.44 36.32 12.44
N ILE A 713 -26.24 35.83 12.16
CA ILE A 713 -25.01 36.59 12.42
C ILE A 713 -24.88 37.74 11.41
N ARG A 714 -24.35 38.88 11.83
CA ARG A 714 -24.03 39.99 10.91
C ARG A 714 -22.57 39.90 10.44
N PRO A 715 -22.23 40.43 9.25
CA PRO A 715 -20.85 40.37 8.75
C PRO A 715 -19.79 40.93 9.71
N ASN A 716 -20.11 42.00 10.43
CA ASN A 716 -19.23 42.62 11.43
C ASN A 716 -19.10 41.81 12.74
N GLU A 717 -19.91 40.77 12.93
CA GLU A 717 -19.96 39.91 14.12
C GLU A 717 -19.39 38.50 13.85
N ILE A 718 -18.95 38.21 12.63
CA ILE A 718 -18.56 36.86 12.19
C ILE A 718 -17.46 36.23 13.05
N TRP A 719 -16.55 37.04 13.59
CA TRP A 719 -15.47 36.58 14.46
C TRP A 719 -15.97 35.95 15.77
N GLU A 720 -17.13 36.36 16.27
CA GLU A 720 -17.75 35.73 17.44
C GLU A 720 -18.20 34.31 17.11
N LEU A 721 -18.77 34.10 15.93
CA LEU A 721 -19.18 32.78 15.45
C LEU A 721 -17.96 31.89 15.18
N TYR A 722 -16.89 32.42 14.57
CA TYR A 722 -15.64 31.67 14.40
C TYR A 722 -15.03 31.27 15.74
N SER A 723 -15.02 32.18 16.71
CA SER A 723 -14.52 31.90 18.06
C SER A 723 -15.37 30.82 18.76
N PHE A 724 -16.69 30.86 18.57
CA PHE A 724 -17.59 29.81 19.05
C PHE A 724 -17.30 28.46 18.39
N GLN A 725 -17.15 28.40 17.05
CA GLN A 725 -16.81 27.17 16.35
C GLN A 725 -15.45 26.63 16.77
N GLN A 726 -14.40 27.47 16.80
CA GLN A 726 -13.06 27.11 17.24
C GLN A 726 -13.07 26.45 18.63
N ARG A 727 -13.91 26.96 19.54
CA ARG A 727 -14.01 26.46 20.91
C ARG A 727 -14.79 25.16 21.04
N TYR A 728 -15.96 25.05 20.40
CA TYR A 728 -16.89 23.94 20.65
C TYR A 728 -16.97 22.92 19.52
N PHE A 729 -16.74 23.34 18.27
CA PHE A 729 -16.94 22.55 17.06
C PHE A 729 -15.86 22.89 15.99
N PRO A 730 -14.56 22.75 16.29
CA PRO A 730 -13.49 23.25 15.43
C PRO A 730 -13.49 22.61 14.03
N TYR A 731 -14.05 21.41 13.88
CA TYR A 731 -14.20 20.68 12.62
C TYR A 731 -15.25 21.29 11.67
N TRP A 732 -16.20 22.11 12.16
CA TRP A 732 -17.17 22.82 11.32
C TRP A 732 -16.74 24.23 10.94
N LEU A 733 -15.67 24.76 11.54
CA LEU A 733 -15.23 26.15 11.32
C LEU A 733 -15.02 26.46 9.83
N SER A 734 -14.40 25.55 9.08
CA SER A 734 -14.15 25.72 7.64
C SER A 734 -15.44 25.83 6.82
N THR A 735 -16.50 25.11 7.22
CA THR A 735 -17.82 25.20 6.57
C THR A 735 -18.46 26.56 6.80
N TYR A 736 -18.43 27.08 8.04
CA TYR A 736 -18.92 28.43 8.34
C TYR A 736 -18.12 29.51 7.60
N GLN A 737 -16.78 29.37 7.52
CA GLN A 737 -15.91 30.27 6.77
C GLN A 737 -16.27 30.28 5.28
N HIS A 738 -16.41 29.10 4.68
CA HIS A 738 -16.78 28.96 3.28
C HIS A 738 -18.09 29.69 2.97
N HIS A 739 -19.13 29.55 3.79
CA HIS A 739 -20.41 30.23 3.54
C HIS A 739 -20.35 31.73 3.77
N ALA A 740 -19.58 32.20 4.76
CA ALA A 740 -19.35 33.62 4.97
C ALA A 740 -18.60 34.26 3.79
N GLU A 741 -17.62 33.57 3.21
CA GLU A 741 -16.90 33.99 1.99
C GLU A 741 -17.82 34.09 0.76
N LEU A 742 -18.83 33.23 0.68
CA LEU A 742 -19.89 33.31 -0.34
C LEU A 742 -20.90 34.44 -0.06
N GLY A 743 -20.86 35.06 1.12
CA GLY A 743 -21.79 36.10 1.52
C GLY A 743 -23.13 35.60 2.08
N ASP A 744 -23.25 34.30 2.37
CA ASP A 744 -24.49 33.64 2.82
C ASP A 744 -24.82 33.87 4.32
N TYR A 745 -24.64 35.10 4.82
CA TYR A 745 -24.90 35.43 6.23
C TYR A 745 -26.37 35.23 6.64
N GLN A 746 -27.31 35.26 5.69
CA GLN A 746 -28.72 34.95 5.93
C GLN A 746 -28.95 33.51 6.40
N ASP A 747 -28.00 32.62 6.16
CA ASP A 747 -28.07 31.20 6.50
C ASP A 747 -27.32 30.85 7.78
N LEU A 748 -26.49 31.75 8.30
CA LEU A 748 -25.71 31.52 9.51
C LEU A 748 -26.52 31.94 10.74
N ILE A 749 -27.19 30.99 11.38
CA ILE A 749 -28.08 31.23 12.52
C ILE A 749 -27.35 30.98 13.83
N VAL A 750 -27.55 31.86 14.80
CA VAL A 750 -27.01 31.76 16.15
C VAL A 750 -28.10 31.87 17.21
N ALA A 751 -27.89 31.19 18.32
CA ALA A 751 -28.58 31.42 19.59
C ALA A 751 -27.67 32.25 20.49
N ARG A 752 -28.19 33.33 21.08
CA ARG A 752 -27.48 34.19 22.04
C ARG A 752 -28.19 34.23 23.38
N GLN A 753 -27.41 34.31 24.46
CA GLN A 753 -27.96 34.40 25.82
C GLN A 753 -28.56 35.79 26.06
N GLY A 754 -29.82 35.86 26.49
CA GLY A 754 -30.50 37.11 26.85
C GLY A 754 -31.03 37.91 25.66
N SER A 755 -30.13 38.46 24.84
CA SER A 755 -30.45 39.39 23.73
C SER A 755 -29.55 39.20 22.51
N GLU A 756 -29.80 39.97 21.44
CA GLU A 756 -28.97 40.00 20.22
C GLU A 756 -27.50 40.38 20.50
N GLN A 757 -27.20 41.09 21.60
CA GLN A 757 -25.81 41.44 21.97
C GLN A 757 -25.17 40.46 22.96
N GLY A 758 -25.91 39.44 23.43
CA GLY A 758 -25.38 38.46 24.37
C GLY A 758 -24.45 37.45 23.71
N PRO A 759 -23.67 36.66 24.47
CA PRO A 759 -22.73 35.70 23.90
C PRO A 759 -23.44 34.59 23.11
N ILE A 760 -22.79 34.10 22.04
CA ILE A 760 -23.27 32.95 21.26
C ILE A 760 -23.20 31.69 22.12
N ILE A 761 -24.33 31.00 22.21
CA ILE A 761 -24.52 29.76 22.99
C ILE A 761 -24.96 28.58 22.12
N GLY A 762 -25.21 28.81 20.83
CA GLY A 762 -25.51 27.78 19.85
C GLY A 762 -25.49 28.34 18.43
N SER A 763 -25.33 27.47 17.43
CA SER A 763 -25.40 27.87 16.03
C SER A 763 -25.86 26.73 15.13
N LEU A 764 -26.33 27.08 13.94
CA LEU A 764 -26.56 26.16 12.83
C LEU A 764 -26.38 26.89 11.49
N ILE A 765 -26.29 26.12 10.41
CA ILE A 765 -26.26 26.59 9.04
C ILE A 765 -27.59 26.20 8.39
N LEU A 766 -28.27 27.15 7.75
CA LEU A 766 -29.41 26.88 6.87
C LEU A 766 -28.93 26.71 5.42
N ASN A 767 -29.78 26.12 4.60
CA ASN A 767 -29.69 26.23 3.16
C ASN A 767 -31.11 26.30 2.57
N THR A 768 -31.28 26.98 1.44
CA THR A 768 -32.56 27.04 0.74
C THR A 768 -32.35 27.18 -0.76
N THR A 769 -32.97 26.30 -1.54
CA THR A 769 -32.89 26.27 -3.00
C THR A 769 -33.34 27.62 -3.57
N HIS A 770 -32.54 28.20 -4.48
CA HIS A 770 -32.72 29.54 -5.07
C HIS A 770 -32.57 30.75 -4.13
N ILE A 771 -32.18 30.55 -2.85
CA ILE A 771 -31.87 31.65 -1.92
C ILE A 771 -30.41 31.62 -1.48
N SER A 772 -29.89 30.47 -1.09
CA SER A 772 -28.46 30.30 -0.79
C SER A 772 -27.63 30.45 -2.07
N HIS A 773 -26.36 30.85 -1.92
CA HIS A 773 -25.46 31.08 -3.05
C HIS A 773 -25.38 29.86 -3.98
N GLU A 774 -25.30 30.06 -5.30
CA GLU A 774 -25.34 28.97 -6.30
C GLU A 774 -24.20 27.93 -6.18
N ARG A 775 -23.09 28.34 -5.56
CA ARG A 775 -21.93 27.51 -5.21
C ARG A 775 -22.13 26.63 -3.98
N ARG A 776 -23.31 26.69 -3.33
CA ARG A 776 -23.66 25.85 -2.17
C ARG A 776 -24.09 24.46 -2.63
N SER A 777 -23.48 23.43 -2.06
CA SER A 777 -23.77 22.02 -2.36
C SER A 777 -24.42 21.28 -1.18
N ASP A 778 -24.97 22.00 -0.20
CA ASP A 778 -25.65 21.45 0.97
C ASP A 778 -26.83 20.55 0.57
N LEU A 779 -27.61 20.99 -0.43
CA LEU A 779 -28.72 20.23 -1.00
C LEU A 779 -28.65 20.23 -2.51
N VAL A 780 -28.22 19.10 -3.08
CA VAL A 780 -28.17 18.86 -4.53
C VAL A 780 -29.35 18.03 -5.05
N TRP A 781 -30.13 17.44 -4.15
CA TRP A 781 -31.25 16.53 -4.43
C TRP A 781 -32.55 17.27 -4.80
N THR A 782 -32.45 18.27 -5.68
CA THR A 782 -33.55 19.21 -5.99
C THR A 782 -34.44 18.76 -7.14
N GLU A 783 -34.24 17.56 -7.69
CA GLU A 783 -35.14 16.97 -8.69
C GLU A 783 -36.56 16.82 -8.14
N PRO A 784 -37.62 17.00 -8.98
CA PRO A 784 -39.01 16.91 -8.52
C PRO A 784 -39.37 15.58 -7.85
N ALA A 785 -38.70 14.49 -8.22
CA ALA A 785 -38.90 13.17 -7.62
C ALA A 785 -38.33 13.05 -6.19
N LEU A 786 -37.50 14.01 -5.75
CA LEU A 786 -36.85 14.06 -4.44
C LEU A 786 -37.38 15.24 -3.62
N PHE A 787 -36.57 16.29 -3.39
CA PHE A 787 -36.94 17.46 -2.59
C PHE A 787 -37.60 18.58 -3.41
N GLY A 788 -37.42 18.61 -4.73
CA GLY A 788 -37.98 19.64 -5.62
C GLY A 788 -37.39 21.04 -5.42
N SER A 789 -37.97 22.05 -6.10
CA SER A 789 -37.46 23.44 -6.10
C SER A 789 -37.80 24.24 -4.84
N LYS A 790 -38.83 23.86 -4.10
CA LYS A 790 -39.23 24.48 -2.82
C LYS A 790 -38.64 23.72 -1.64
N SER A 791 -37.32 23.62 -1.64
CA SER A 791 -36.59 22.81 -0.69
C SER A 791 -35.51 23.61 0.03
N GLY A 792 -35.11 23.12 1.20
CA GLY A 792 -34.06 23.70 2.02
C GLY A 792 -33.67 22.74 3.12
N GLY A 793 -32.90 23.19 4.08
CA GLY A 793 -32.37 22.32 5.11
C GLY A 793 -31.56 23.04 6.17
N MET A 794 -30.89 22.24 7.00
CA MET A 794 -29.94 22.72 7.98
C MET A 794 -28.83 21.71 8.26
N ALA A 795 -27.66 22.23 8.65
CA ALA A 795 -26.47 21.48 9.01
C ALA A 795 -25.76 22.12 10.21
N CYS A 796 -24.71 21.46 10.71
CA CYS A 796 -23.80 21.97 11.76
C CYS A 796 -24.52 22.53 13.01
N VAL A 797 -25.56 21.81 13.48
CA VAL A 797 -26.34 22.17 14.66
C VAL A 797 -25.52 21.90 15.92
N GLY A 798 -25.08 22.95 16.59
CA GLY A 798 -24.19 22.87 17.76
C GLY A 798 -24.64 23.76 18.91
N ILE A 799 -24.57 23.24 20.14
CA ILE A 799 -24.84 23.98 21.39
C ILE A 799 -23.59 23.94 22.28
N ALA A 800 -23.24 25.10 22.86
CA ALA A 800 -22.16 25.19 23.84
C ALA A 800 -22.34 24.16 24.95
N GLU A 801 -21.24 23.54 25.38
CA GLU A 801 -21.28 22.40 26.30
C GLU A 801 -22.01 22.72 27.61
N GLU A 802 -21.72 23.89 28.18
CA GLU A 802 -22.34 24.40 29.41
C GLU A 802 -23.83 24.76 29.26
N GLN A 803 -24.36 24.75 28.04
CA GLN A 803 -25.76 25.10 27.71
C GLN A 803 -26.60 23.87 27.33
N ARG A 804 -26.00 22.68 27.32
CA ARG A 804 -26.69 21.41 27.04
C ARG A 804 -27.73 21.08 28.13
N GLY A 805 -28.71 20.25 27.81
CA GLY A 805 -29.80 19.87 28.74
C GLY A 805 -30.97 20.87 28.84
N ARG A 806 -30.83 22.10 28.31
CA ARG A 806 -31.88 23.14 28.30
C ARG A 806 -32.89 23.04 27.16
N LYS A 807 -32.85 21.95 26.37
CA LYS A 807 -33.58 21.78 25.09
C LYS A 807 -33.27 22.88 24.05
N LEU A 808 -32.14 23.58 24.21
CA LEU A 808 -31.77 24.70 23.34
C LEU A 808 -31.57 24.27 21.88
N GLY A 809 -31.00 23.08 21.64
CA GLY A 809 -30.86 22.52 20.29
C GLY A 809 -32.21 22.39 19.58
N LEU A 810 -33.24 21.84 20.25
CA LEU A 810 -34.58 21.72 19.67
C LEU A 810 -35.23 23.09 19.39
N ARG A 811 -35.02 24.07 20.27
CA ARG A 811 -35.50 25.45 20.04
C ARG A 811 -34.80 26.10 18.84
N LEU A 812 -33.51 25.85 18.67
CA LEU A 812 -32.74 26.34 17.54
C LEU A 812 -33.20 25.71 16.21
N VAL A 813 -33.46 24.40 16.20
CA VAL A 813 -34.05 23.68 15.06
C VAL A 813 -35.47 24.17 14.74
N ASP A 814 -36.31 24.40 15.76
CA ASP A 814 -37.65 24.97 15.57
C ASP A 814 -37.59 26.38 14.95
N TYR A 815 -36.67 27.23 15.43
CA TYR A 815 -36.45 28.56 14.83
C TYR A 815 -36.02 28.44 13.36
N ALA A 816 -35.14 27.48 13.04
CA ALA A 816 -34.74 27.18 11.66
C ALA A 816 -35.93 26.74 10.79
N HIS A 817 -36.83 25.89 11.29
CA HIS A 817 -38.08 25.55 10.59
C HIS A 817 -38.92 26.78 10.27
N GLN A 818 -39.11 27.69 11.23
CA GLN A 818 -39.87 28.91 11.00
C GLN A 818 -39.23 29.79 9.92
N VAL A 819 -37.89 29.87 9.87
CA VAL A 819 -37.17 30.59 8.81
C VAL A 819 -37.40 29.93 7.45
N LEU A 820 -37.26 28.60 7.37
CA LEU A 820 -37.48 27.84 6.13
C LEU A 820 -38.94 27.93 5.66
N GLN A 821 -39.91 27.88 6.56
CA GLN A 821 -41.34 28.09 6.25
C GLN A 821 -41.58 29.46 5.63
N ARG A 822 -41.03 30.53 6.22
CA ARG A 822 -41.11 31.90 5.67
C ARG A 822 -40.47 32.04 4.28
N ARG A 823 -39.46 31.20 3.98
CA ARG A 823 -38.83 31.11 2.67
C ARG A 823 -39.62 30.24 1.67
N GLY A 824 -40.75 29.67 2.08
CA GLY A 824 -41.60 28.84 1.22
C GLY A 824 -41.13 27.40 1.03
N VAL A 825 -40.25 26.90 1.91
CA VAL A 825 -39.76 25.52 1.87
C VAL A 825 -40.88 24.55 2.22
N GLU A 826 -41.15 23.60 1.35
CA GLU A 826 -42.13 22.51 1.54
C GLU A 826 -41.46 21.26 2.10
N LYS A 827 -40.24 20.95 1.64
CA LYS A 827 -39.44 19.81 2.11
C LYS A 827 -38.10 20.24 2.69
N SER A 828 -37.78 19.74 3.88
CA SER A 828 -36.54 20.06 4.59
C SER A 828 -35.58 18.87 4.65
N TYR A 829 -34.29 19.13 4.46
CA TYR A 829 -33.19 18.16 4.47
C TYR A 829 -32.25 18.40 5.65
N VAL A 830 -31.87 17.33 6.36
CA VAL A 830 -30.81 17.35 7.38
C VAL A 830 -29.83 16.24 7.03
N ASP A 831 -28.61 16.60 6.65
CA ASP A 831 -27.59 15.68 6.17
C ASP A 831 -26.71 15.12 7.27
N TRP A 832 -26.24 13.87 7.08
CA TRP A 832 -25.19 13.22 7.87
C TRP A 832 -25.34 13.38 9.40
N VAL A 833 -26.37 12.73 9.96
CA VAL A 833 -26.60 12.68 11.42
C VAL A 833 -26.71 11.26 11.95
N GLU A 834 -26.23 11.05 13.18
CA GLU A 834 -26.44 9.82 13.96
C GLU A 834 -27.59 9.96 14.96
N ALA A 835 -27.85 11.19 15.43
CA ALA A 835 -28.83 11.49 16.48
C ALA A 835 -30.27 11.56 15.95
N VAL A 836 -30.76 10.50 15.29
CA VAL A 836 -32.11 10.45 14.68
C VAL A 836 -33.19 10.80 15.70
N ALA A 837 -33.13 10.21 16.89
CA ALA A 837 -34.10 10.45 17.97
C ALA A 837 -34.21 11.93 18.40
N PHE A 838 -33.15 12.73 18.22
CA PHE A 838 -33.21 14.17 18.48
C PHE A 838 -34.09 14.86 17.43
N TYR A 839 -33.95 14.50 16.16
CA TYR A 839 -34.69 15.11 15.05
C TYR A 839 -36.12 14.57 14.90
N ASP A 840 -36.44 13.39 15.45
CA ASP A 840 -37.81 12.88 15.54
C ASP A 840 -38.74 13.86 16.29
N HIS A 841 -38.21 14.56 17.30
CA HIS A 841 -38.95 15.59 18.04
C HIS A 841 -39.30 16.82 17.18
N ALA A 842 -38.61 16.98 16.05
CA ALA A 842 -38.84 17.99 15.03
C ALA A 842 -39.49 17.39 13.77
N ALA A 843 -40.13 16.21 13.88
CA ALA A 843 -40.86 15.56 12.80
C ALA A 843 -40.03 15.22 11.54
N TYR A 844 -38.72 15.06 11.69
CA TYR A 844 -37.90 14.44 10.65
C TYR A 844 -38.00 12.92 10.73
N HIS A 845 -37.81 12.27 9.58
CA HIS A 845 -37.64 10.83 9.48
C HIS A 845 -36.45 10.51 8.58
N ILE A 846 -35.90 9.30 8.70
CA ILE A 846 -34.77 8.87 7.87
C ILE A 846 -35.21 8.84 6.40
N TRP A 847 -34.49 9.59 5.56
CA TRP A 847 -34.63 9.55 4.12
C TRP A 847 -33.68 8.51 3.51
N ARG A 848 -32.40 8.56 3.87
CA ARG A 848 -31.35 7.66 3.38
C ARG A 848 -30.34 7.34 4.47
N SER A 849 -29.68 6.19 4.33
CA SER A 849 -28.64 5.74 5.24
C SER A 849 -27.36 5.43 4.48
N TYR A 850 -26.23 5.73 5.10
CA TYR A 850 -24.90 5.50 4.55
C TYR A 850 -24.01 4.89 5.62
N ARG A 851 -23.14 4.00 5.22
CA ARG A 851 -22.10 3.45 6.08
C ARG A 851 -20.80 4.20 5.82
N MET A 852 -20.21 4.73 6.88
CA MET A 852 -18.91 5.40 6.81
C MET A 852 -17.82 4.35 6.60
N TYR A 853 -16.75 4.72 5.89
CA TYR A 853 -15.57 3.88 5.72
C TYR A 853 -14.30 4.71 5.76
N SER A 854 -13.27 4.19 6.40
CA SER A 854 -11.95 4.82 6.48
C SER A 854 -10.80 3.82 6.32
N MET A 855 -9.59 4.31 6.04
CA MET A 855 -8.36 3.51 5.91
C MET A 855 -7.15 4.12 6.61
#